data_AF-K0SN28-F1
#
_entry.id   AF-K0SN28-F1
#
_cell.length_a   1.000
_cell.length_b   1.000
_cell.length_c   1.000
_cell.angle_alpha   90.00
_cell.angle_beta   90.00
_cell.angle_gamma   90.00
#
_symmetry.space_group_name_H-M   'P 1'
#
loop_
_entity.id
_entity.type
_entity.pdbx_description
1 polymer ?
#
loop_
_entity_poly.entity_id
_entity_poly.type
_entity_poly.pdbx_seq_one_letter_code
_entity_poly.pdbx_strand_id
1 'polypeptide(L)'
;GGAPWRTDAARAAARDYLRRERSFANLQQLVYGAPVQSNLVSDDAGGGGKDGGEGGSGDESGSDDESGSDDEFFKLKDGGKGRGGRADPTPGDGGAPSRRPQSIELGEDDSSRLPPPSGEYGGGAAGPGGGLPYSMEAWLEEGEDCLVERIRNKFVTGDWGADGEDGEKEVFDKFEDLEAGERYGPNGEVIEDSDDEDGEGTEGMTDAELRDLNAKRKASKKSEFDDEYDDSKKGNVGKAGDEQAEGEYVEALKREKEARMRRNRDEFGVDGESGRIRYEGFRQGMYCRVRIDGVPAEFIESFDPRMPLVIGGLTPQETERGLIRCRFKKHRWHKKILKCNDPLVFSIGWRRFQSIPVFSTEDENGRYRYLKYTPEHMHCQAVFYGPQVPPNTGVLAIQRLSGNIPGFRISATGVVLELDASAKVVKKLKLVGQPTKIFKNTAFVTGMFNSELEVSRFEGASIRTVSGIRGQVKKSIREGQPGSFRATFEDKILMSDIIFCRTWVPVEIKNYYNPVTSLLSKSGVDGWRAMKPKAQLHVETQTPIEVNPDSIYKPIERKERTFNKLYVPKSVEANLPFASKRKEDKKRKKKSYVSKRAVVMDATEKKKYTFMQAVNTIKNEKKAKRKEKNAERRAARDKEQAKQDEKLDAARKARKRQHHRTEGKLEAAKERKRLRG
;
A
#
# COMPACT_ATOMS: atom_id res chain seq x y z
N GLY A 1 -83.30 1.65 -20.38
CA GLY A 1 -82.47 2.86 -20.53
C GLY A 1 -81.58 2.99 -19.32
N GLY A 2 -80.29 2.68 -19.45
CA GLY A 2 -79.29 2.95 -18.42
C GLY A 2 -78.72 4.34 -18.65
N ALA A 3 -78.76 5.20 -17.63
CA ALA A 3 -78.40 6.60 -17.77
C ALA A 3 -76.90 6.78 -18.14
N PRO A 4 -76.56 7.64 -19.13
CA PRO A 4 -75.23 7.76 -19.72
C PRO A 4 -74.13 8.31 -18.78
N TRP A 5 -74.49 8.82 -17.60
CA TRP A 5 -73.54 9.42 -16.66
C TRP A 5 -72.59 8.43 -15.98
N ARG A 6 -72.97 7.14 -15.82
CA ARG A 6 -72.09 6.13 -15.21
C ARG A 6 -70.97 5.66 -16.13
N THR A 7 -71.24 5.56 -17.43
CA THR A 7 -70.23 5.26 -18.46
C THR A 7 -69.27 6.44 -18.69
N ASP A 8 -69.76 7.67 -18.50
CA ASP A 8 -68.93 8.87 -18.56
C ASP A 8 -68.08 9.09 -17.31
N ALA A 9 -68.57 8.71 -16.12
CA ALA A 9 -67.76 8.72 -14.90
C ALA A 9 -66.58 7.74 -14.96
N ALA A 10 -66.81 6.51 -15.46
CA ALA A 10 -65.75 5.53 -15.65
C ALA A 10 -64.75 5.95 -16.74
N ARG A 11 -65.22 6.56 -17.84
CA ARG A 11 -64.33 7.15 -18.87
C ARG A 11 -63.60 8.39 -18.38
N ALA A 12 -64.21 9.22 -17.54
CA ALA A 12 -63.60 10.40 -16.96
C ALA A 12 -62.54 9.99 -15.93
N ALA A 13 -62.84 9.05 -15.04
CA ALA A 13 -61.89 8.46 -14.11
C ALA A 13 -60.73 7.75 -14.84
N ALA A 14 -61.01 7.00 -15.91
CA ALA A 14 -59.96 6.40 -16.74
C ALA A 14 -59.13 7.46 -17.47
N ARG A 15 -59.75 8.54 -17.95
CA ARG A 15 -59.03 9.66 -18.58
C ARG A 15 -58.21 10.44 -17.58
N ASP A 16 -58.68 10.63 -16.36
CA ASP A 16 -57.96 11.30 -15.27
C ASP A 16 -56.85 10.41 -14.69
N TYR A 17 -57.05 9.09 -14.63
CA TYR A 17 -56.01 8.11 -14.33
C TYR A 17 -54.90 8.13 -15.40
N LEU A 18 -55.26 8.09 -16.68
CA LEU A 18 -54.31 8.22 -17.80
C LEU A 18 -53.69 9.63 -17.87
N ARG A 19 -54.39 10.68 -17.41
CA ARG A 19 -53.83 12.04 -17.26
C ARG A 19 -52.83 12.09 -16.11
N ARG A 20 -53.13 11.41 -14.99
CA ARG A 20 -52.25 11.29 -13.83
C ARG A 20 -50.97 10.51 -14.19
N GLU A 21 -51.09 9.37 -14.86
CA GLU A 21 -49.94 8.64 -15.41
C GLU A 21 -49.12 9.49 -16.39
N ARG A 22 -49.77 10.25 -17.28
CA ARG A 22 -49.06 11.17 -18.18
C ARG A 22 -48.49 12.41 -17.50
N SER A 23 -48.97 12.78 -16.31
CA SER A 23 -48.53 13.95 -15.56
C SER A 23 -47.31 13.68 -14.68
N PHE A 24 -47.04 12.41 -14.35
CA PHE A 24 -45.74 12.02 -13.83
C PHE A 24 -44.76 11.96 -14.98
N ALA A 25 -44.11 13.09 -15.27
CA ALA A 25 -42.93 13.07 -16.09
C ALA A 25 -41.91 12.17 -15.38
N ASN A 26 -41.56 11.04 -16.01
CA ASN A 26 -40.55 10.15 -15.46
C ASN A 26 -39.22 10.91 -15.43
N LEU A 27 -38.85 11.41 -14.25
CA LEU A 27 -37.67 12.24 -14.04
C LEU A 27 -36.41 11.55 -14.60
N GLN A 28 -36.33 10.22 -14.47
CA GLN A 28 -35.23 9.44 -15.03
C GLN A 28 -35.16 9.55 -16.56
N GLN A 29 -36.30 9.52 -17.25
CA GLN A 29 -36.35 9.67 -18.72
C GLN A 29 -36.11 11.11 -19.17
N LEU A 30 -36.40 12.10 -18.32
CA LEU A 30 -36.04 13.48 -18.59
C LEU A 30 -34.54 13.73 -18.42
N VAL A 31 -33.93 13.14 -17.38
CA VAL A 31 -32.50 13.31 -17.08
C VAL A 31 -31.62 12.53 -18.06
N TYR A 32 -31.97 11.27 -18.36
CA TYR A 32 -31.15 10.38 -19.18
C TYR A 32 -31.69 10.14 -20.60
N GLY A 33 -32.84 10.72 -20.94
CA GLY A 33 -33.57 10.47 -22.19
C GLY A 33 -34.49 9.24 -22.13
N ALA A 34 -35.44 9.16 -23.07
CA ALA A 34 -36.30 7.98 -23.19
C ALA A 34 -35.45 6.74 -23.53
N PRO A 35 -35.68 5.61 -22.86
CA PRO A 35 -34.91 4.41 -23.14
C PRO A 35 -35.19 3.93 -24.55
N VAL A 36 -34.14 3.78 -25.34
CA VAL A 36 -34.23 3.02 -26.59
C VAL A 36 -34.65 1.61 -26.18
N GLN A 37 -35.86 1.19 -26.54
CA GLN A 37 -36.26 -0.21 -26.42
C GLN A 37 -35.33 -1.02 -27.32
N SER A 38 -34.22 -1.48 -26.75
CA SER A 38 -33.43 -2.51 -27.36
C SER A 38 -34.21 -3.80 -27.21
N ASN A 39 -34.48 -4.48 -28.33
CA ASN A 39 -35.02 -5.84 -28.37
C ASN A 39 -33.98 -6.83 -27.78
N LEU A 40 -33.60 -6.65 -26.51
CA LEU A 40 -32.59 -7.46 -25.83
C LEU A 40 -33.17 -8.68 -25.13
N VAL A 41 -34.50 -8.75 -24.99
CA VAL A 41 -35.21 -9.91 -24.45
C VAL A 41 -36.25 -10.34 -25.48
N SER A 42 -36.00 -11.46 -26.16
CA SER A 42 -37.07 -12.21 -26.82
C SER A 42 -37.68 -13.12 -25.76
N ASP A 43 -38.88 -12.77 -25.30
CA ASP A 43 -39.72 -13.67 -24.51
C ASP A 43 -40.18 -14.83 -25.41
N ASP A 44 -39.33 -15.83 -25.60
CA ASP A 44 -39.72 -17.11 -26.19
C ASP A 44 -40.00 -18.10 -25.06
N ALA A 45 -41.15 -17.92 -24.43
CA ALA A 45 -41.73 -18.84 -23.46
C ALA A 45 -43.12 -19.27 -23.96
N GLY A 46 -43.12 -20.25 -24.86
CA GLY A 46 -44.33 -20.85 -25.43
C GLY A 46 -44.14 -22.34 -25.69
N GLY A 47 -43.94 -23.13 -24.64
CA GLY A 47 -43.82 -24.59 -24.75
C GLY A 47 -44.16 -25.26 -23.43
N GLY A 48 -45.45 -25.52 -23.20
CA GLY A 48 -45.93 -26.26 -22.03
C GLY A 48 -45.46 -27.73 -22.06
N GLY A 49 -44.87 -28.16 -20.95
CA GLY A 49 -44.55 -29.55 -20.67
C GLY A 49 -44.71 -29.80 -19.16
N LYS A 50 -45.80 -30.47 -18.80
CA LYS A 50 -46.02 -31.09 -17.49
C LYS A 50 -44.98 -32.18 -17.25
N ASP A 51 -44.48 -32.24 -16.01
CA ASP A 51 -43.98 -33.39 -15.21
C ASP A 51 -42.94 -32.79 -14.22
N GLY A 52 -42.92 -33.00 -12.91
CA GLY A 52 -43.42 -34.06 -12.05
C GLY A 52 -42.26 -34.47 -11.12
N GLY A 53 -42.33 -34.14 -9.82
CA GLY A 53 -41.68 -34.92 -8.75
C GLY A 53 -40.25 -34.58 -8.27
N GLU A 54 -40.17 -34.35 -6.95
CA GLU A 54 -39.14 -34.76 -5.98
C GLU A 54 -37.77 -34.03 -5.87
N GLY A 55 -37.62 -33.31 -4.74
CA GLY A 55 -36.70 -33.65 -3.64
C GLY A 55 -35.19 -33.72 -3.90
N GLY A 56 -34.43 -32.81 -3.28
CA GLY A 56 -32.98 -32.96 -3.16
C GLY A 56 -32.28 -31.81 -2.44
N SER A 57 -32.10 -31.97 -1.13
CA SER A 57 -31.16 -31.22 -0.29
C SER A 57 -29.71 -31.42 -0.75
N GLY A 58 -28.94 -30.35 -0.82
CA GLY A 58 -27.48 -30.40 -1.03
C GLY A 58 -26.82 -29.12 -0.53
N ASP A 59 -26.13 -29.25 0.60
CA ASP A 59 -25.13 -28.31 1.11
C ASP A 59 -24.06 -28.04 0.05
N GLU A 60 -23.73 -26.76 -0.21
CA GLU A 60 -22.40 -26.38 -0.70
C GLU A 60 -21.91 -25.11 -0.01
N SER A 61 -20.89 -25.31 0.82
CA SER A 61 -20.00 -24.31 1.38
C SER A 61 -19.14 -23.67 0.29
N GLY A 62 -19.27 -22.35 0.11
CA GLY A 62 -18.43 -21.52 -0.74
C GLY A 62 -17.92 -20.31 0.03
N SER A 63 -16.60 -20.23 0.21
CA SER A 63 -15.88 -19.16 0.89
C SER A 63 -15.70 -17.95 -0.04
N ASP A 64 -16.37 -16.84 0.25
CA ASP A 64 -16.20 -15.57 -0.46
C ASP A 64 -15.53 -14.52 0.44
N ASP A 65 -14.20 -14.46 0.35
CA ASP A 65 -13.41 -13.29 0.74
C ASP A 65 -13.49 -12.24 -0.38
N GLU A 66 -14.38 -11.26 -0.23
CA GLU A 66 -14.34 -10.03 -1.01
C GLU A 66 -14.28 -8.83 -0.08
N SER A 67 -13.08 -8.28 0.06
CA SER A 67 -12.83 -6.93 0.56
C SER A 67 -12.68 -6.00 -0.64
N GLY A 68 -13.79 -5.41 -1.10
CA GLY A 68 -13.81 -4.31 -2.06
C GLY A 68 -14.02 -2.99 -1.31
N SER A 69 -12.95 -2.21 -1.20
CA SER A 69 -12.94 -0.87 -0.61
C SER A 69 -13.35 0.14 -1.69
N ASP A 70 -14.61 0.53 -1.74
CA ASP A 70 -15.10 1.61 -2.61
C ASP A 70 -15.25 2.91 -1.81
N ASP A 71 -14.11 3.58 -1.59
CA ASP A 71 -14.05 4.95 -1.05
C ASP A 71 -13.13 5.80 -1.93
N GLU A 72 -13.51 6.08 -3.18
CA GLU A 72 -12.81 7.10 -3.99
C GLU A 72 -13.64 7.72 -5.13
N PHE A 73 -14.97 7.83 -4.94
CA PHE A 73 -15.89 8.27 -6.00
C PHE A 73 -16.05 9.80 -6.14
N PHE A 74 -15.51 10.64 -5.23
CA PHE A 74 -15.68 12.10 -5.33
C PHE A 74 -14.37 12.89 -5.27
N LYS A 75 -13.67 12.99 -6.41
CA LYS A 75 -12.78 14.13 -6.70
C LYS A 75 -12.88 14.55 -8.18
N LEU A 76 -13.57 15.67 -8.41
CA LEU A 76 -13.62 16.36 -9.70
C LEU A 76 -12.27 17.01 -10.01
N LYS A 77 -11.76 16.85 -11.24
CA LYS A 77 -10.60 17.57 -11.78
C LYS A 77 -11.02 18.36 -13.01
N ASP A 78 -10.70 19.66 -12.97
CA ASP A 78 -10.92 20.69 -13.99
C ASP A 78 -10.52 20.29 -15.41
N GLY A 79 -11.36 20.67 -16.38
CA GLY A 79 -11.12 20.54 -17.82
C GLY A 79 -11.29 21.86 -18.55
N GLY A 80 -10.17 22.51 -18.89
CA GLY A 80 -10.13 23.69 -19.75
C GLY A 80 -10.18 23.39 -21.25
N LYS A 81 -10.95 24.22 -21.97
CA LYS A 81 -10.83 24.70 -23.37
C LYS A 81 -10.43 23.73 -24.50
N GLY A 82 -11.33 23.63 -25.49
CA GLY A 82 -11.05 24.23 -26.81
C GLY A 82 -11.41 23.45 -28.09
N ARG A 83 -12.26 24.10 -28.93
CA ARG A 83 -12.38 24.05 -30.42
C ARG A 83 -12.95 22.75 -31.01
N GLY A 84 -13.87 22.73 -31.98
CA GLY A 84 -14.48 23.74 -32.84
C GLY A 84 -14.99 23.02 -34.11
N GLY A 85 -16.07 23.49 -34.73
CA GLY A 85 -16.50 23.00 -36.05
C GLY A 85 -18.01 23.12 -36.31
N ARG A 86 -18.40 24.21 -36.95
CA ARG A 86 -19.75 24.44 -37.52
C ARG A 86 -19.92 23.65 -38.82
N ALA A 87 -21.15 23.19 -39.08
CA ALA A 87 -21.72 23.08 -40.42
C ALA A 87 -23.25 23.22 -40.33
N ASP A 88 -23.79 24.26 -40.97
CA ASP A 88 -25.23 24.48 -41.18
C ASP A 88 -25.79 23.55 -42.27
N PRO A 89 -27.09 23.19 -42.22
CA PRO A 89 -27.85 22.87 -43.41
C PRO A 89 -29.02 23.86 -43.63
N THR A 90 -29.18 24.31 -44.87
CA THR A 90 -30.33 25.07 -45.37
C THR A 90 -31.53 24.18 -45.72
N PRO A 91 -32.75 24.75 -45.86
CA PRO A 91 -34.01 24.06 -45.59
C PRO A 91 -34.92 23.81 -46.82
N GLY A 92 -35.88 22.90 -46.64
CA GLY A 92 -37.06 22.66 -47.48
C GLY A 92 -37.70 21.33 -47.05
N ASP A 93 -39.00 21.10 -46.98
CA ASP A 93 -40.21 21.86 -47.30
C ASP A 93 -41.40 21.12 -46.62
N GLY A 94 -42.45 21.87 -46.29
CA GLY A 94 -43.86 21.51 -46.14
C GLY A 94 -44.34 20.23 -45.43
N GLY A 95 -45.01 20.39 -44.27
CA GLY A 95 -45.98 19.40 -43.76
C GLY A 95 -46.51 19.64 -42.33
N ALA A 96 -47.72 20.21 -42.23
CA ALA A 96 -48.74 20.28 -41.15
C ALA A 96 -48.42 19.94 -39.65
N PRO A 97 -49.08 20.62 -38.68
CA PRO A 97 -48.60 20.74 -37.30
C PRO A 97 -48.98 19.54 -36.44
N SER A 98 -47.99 18.73 -36.03
CA SER A 98 -48.12 17.91 -34.83
C SER A 98 -47.60 18.68 -33.63
N ARG A 99 -48.46 18.89 -32.62
CA ARG A 99 -48.08 19.46 -31.33
C ARG A 99 -46.99 18.59 -30.70
N ARG A 100 -45.74 19.04 -30.79
CA ARG A 100 -44.66 18.58 -29.90
C ARG A 100 -45.00 19.02 -28.47
N PRO A 101 -44.81 18.18 -27.44
CA PRO A 101 -44.82 18.65 -26.07
C PRO A 101 -43.72 19.71 -25.94
N GLN A 102 -44.05 20.84 -25.32
CA GLN A 102 -43.10 21.92 -25.04
C GLN A 102 -41.92 21.32 -24.28
N SER A 103 -40.72 21.44 -24.86
CA SER A 103 -39.48 21.22 -24.13
C SER A 103 -39.47 22.20 -22.96
N ILE A 104 -39.64 21.68 -21.75
CA ILE A 104 -39.30 22.41 -20.54
C ILE A 104 -37.77 22.47 -20.56
N GLU A 105 -37.22 23.58 -21.06
CA GLU A 105 -35.81 23.91 -20.86
C GLU A 105 -35.64 24.16 -19.36
N LEU A 106 -35.15 23.16 -18.64
CA LEU A 106 -34.62 23.35 -17.30
C LEU A 106 -33.42 24.27 -17.46
N GLY A 107 -33.51 25.47 -16.90
CA GLY A 107 -32.44 26.46 -16.94
C GLY A 107 -31.12 25.86 -16.44
N GLU A 108 -30.02 26.30 -17.04
CA GLU A 108 -28.66 26.01 -16.58
C GLU A 108 -28.42 26.68 -15.22
N ASP A 109 -28.98 26.11 -14.15
CA ASP A 109 -28.55 26.43 -12.80
C ASP A 109 -27.18 25.76 -12.58
N ASP A 110 -26.14 26.54 -12.88
CA ASP A 110 -24.74 26.18 -12.78
C ASP A 110 -24.38 25.78 -11.34
N SER A 111 -24.01 24.51 -11.15
CA SER A 111 -23.51 23.92 -9.90
C SER A 111 -22.30 24.65 -9.28
N SER A 112 -21.71 25.63 -9.97
CA SER A 112 -20.65 26.49 -9.46
C SER A 112 -21.13 27.60 -8.48
N ARG A 113 -22.44 27.84 -8.37
CA ARG A 113 -22.99 28.94 -7.56
C ARG A 113 -23.25 28.53 -6.10
N LEU A 114 -22.24 28.70 -5.24
CA LEU A 114 -22.46 28.72 -3.79
C LEU A 114 -23.36 29.92 -3.43
N PRO A 115 -24.49 29.74 -2.71
CA PRO A 115 -25.26 30.87 -2.21
C PRO A 115 -24.39 31.70 -1.24
N PRO A 116 -24.45 33.05 -1.28
CA PRO A 116 -23.61 33.87 -0.41
C PRO A 116 -23.98 33.61 1.06
N PRO A 117 -22.99 33.60 1.98
CA PRO A 117 -23.27 33.44 3.41
C PRO A 117 -24.18 34.56 3.88
N SER A 118 -25.33 34.19 4.43
CA SER A 118 -26.31 35.10 5.02
C SER A 118 -25.70 35.75 6.26
N GLY A 119 -25.06 36.91 6.11
CA GLY A 119 -24.57 37.66 7.27
C GLY A 119 -23.46 38.66 7.00
N GLU A 120 -23.69 39.66 6.14
CA GLU A 120 -22.95 40.93 6.25
C GLU A 120 -23.86 42.09 5.79
N TYR A 121 -24.42 42.80 6.78
CA TYR A 121 -25.07 44.09 6.59
C TYR A 121 -24.00 45.13 6.26
N GLY A 122 -24.00 45.66 5.03
CA GLY A 122 -23.13 46.78 4.65
C GLY A 122 -23.49 47.33 3.27
N GLY A 123 -24.05 48.54 3.23
CA GLY A 123 -24.67 49.13 2.04
C GLY A 123 -23.71 49.34 0.85
N GLY A 124 -24.25 49.12 -0.36
CA GLY A 124 -23.61 49.50 -1.62
C GLY A 124 -24.32 48.94 -2.85
N ALA A 125 -25.05 49.81 -3.55
CA ALA A 125 -25.53 49.76 -4.95
C ALA A 125 -25.75 48.38 -5.63
N ALA A 126 -27.04 48.05 -5.82
CA ALA A 126 -27.51 46.96 -6.66
C ALA A 126 -27.18 47.16 -8.16
N GLY A 127 -26.60 46.13 -8.79
CA GLY A 127 -26.67 45.88 -10.23
C GLY A 127 -27.82 44.91 -10.55
N PRO A 128 -28.34 44.87 -11.80
CA PRO A 128 -29.58 44.19 -12.12
C PRO A 128 -29.34 42.70 -12.35
N GLY A 129 -29.56 41.91 -11.31
CA GLY A 129 -29.54 40.44 -11.38
C GLY A 129 -30.07 39.88 -10.06
N GLY A 130 -31.37 39.56 -10.04
CA GLY A 130 -32.15 39.33 -8.83
C GLY A 130 -31.60 38.24 -7.90
N GLY A 131 -31.29 38.63 -6.68
CA GLY A 131 -31.47 37.77 -5.51
C GLY A 131 -32.85 38.05 -4.94
N LEU A 132 -33.71 37.04 -4.85
CA LEU A 132 -34.96 37.18 -4.08
C LEU A 132 -34.58 37.44 -2.62
N PRO A 133 -35.15 38.45 -1.95
CA PRO A 133 -35.02 38.56 -0.51
C PRO A 133 -35.71 37.33 0.10
N TYR A 134 -35.00 36.57 0.93
CA TYR A 134 -35.63 35.57 1.78
C TYR A 134 -36.66 36.30 2.64
N SER A 135 -37.96 36.08 2.38
CA SER A 135 -39.02 36.71 3.16
C SER A 135 -39.11 36.01 4.50
N MET A 136 -38.76 36.72 5.56
CA MET A 136 -38.92 36.23 6.93
C MET A 136 -40.38 36.32 7.41
N GLU A 137 -41.22 37.07 6.69
CA GLU A 137 -42.65 37.22 6.98
C GLU A 137 -43.38 35.87 6.84
N ALA A 138 -43.05 35.08 5.82
CA ALA A 138 -43.63 33.75 5.62
C ALA A 138 -43.29 32.73 6.73
N TRP A 139 -42.23 32.99 7.53
CA TRP A 139 -41.83 32.17 8.67
C TRP A 139 -42.37 32.68 10.01
N LEU A 140 -42.89 33.92 10.04
CA LEU A 140 -43.37 34.61 11.24
C LEU A 140 -44.91 34.79 11.25
N GLU A 141 -45.61 34.30 10.22
CA GLU A 141 -47.07 34.25 10.21
C GLU A 141 -47.60 33.26 11.26
N GLU A 142 -48.48 33.72 12.15
CA GLU A 142 -49.17 32.89 13.15
C GLU A 142 -50.59 32.55 12.66
N GLY A 143 -50.89 31.26 12.52
CA GLY A 143 -52.21 30.74 12.09
C GLY A 143 -52.13 29.27 11.65
N GLU A 144 -53.27 28.56 11.65
CA GLU A 144 -53.39 27.11 11.41
C GLU A 144 -52.84 26.61 10.04
N ASP A 145 -52.58 27.54 9.12
CA ASP A 145 -52.07 27.29 7.75
C ASP A 145 -50.66 27.83 7.52
N CYS A 146 -49.96 28.28 8.56
CA CYS A 146 -48.65 28.92 8.41
C CYS A 146 -47.55 27.92 8.00
N LEU A 147 -46.47 28.44 7.40
CA LEU A 147 -45.37 27.61 6.91
C LEU A 147 -44.72 26.78 8.02
N VAL A 148 -44.63 27.34 9.23
CA VAL A 148 -44.08 26.68 10.42
C VAL A 148 -44.93 25.49 10.85
N GLU A 149 -46.25 25.61 10.80
CA GLU A 149 -47.15 24.51 11.10
C GLU A 149 -47.12 23.42 10.02
N ARG A 150 -47.00 23.80 8.74
CA ARG A 150 -46.84 22.85 7.62
C ARG A 150 -45.55 22.02 7.68
N ILE A 151 -44.50 22.53 8.33
CA ILE A 151 -43.24 21.78 8.54
C ILE A 151 -43.11 21.23 9.96
N ARG A 152 -44.08 21.48 10.85
CA ARG A 152 -44.06 21.04 12.26
C ARG A 152 -43.90 19.53 12.37
N ASN A 153 -44.54 18.78 11.46
CA ASN A 153 -44.43 17.32 11.34
C ASN A 153 -43.08 16.83 10.80
N LYS A 154 -42.11 17.72 10.55
CA LYS A 154 -40.69 17.37 10.34
C LYS A 154 -39.84 17.58 11.60
N PHE A 155 -40.42 18.18 12.64
CA PHE A 155 -39.82 18.36 13.95
C PHE A 155 -40.48 17.41 14.95
N VAL A 156 -39.79 17.15 16.06
CA VAL A 156 -40.29 16.26 17.14
C VAL A 156 -41.60 16.79 17.75
N THR A 157 -41.94 18.06 17.53
CA THR A 157 -43.14 18.75 18.04
C THR A 157 -44.36 18.67 17.12
N GLY A 158 -44.27 17.96 16.00
CA GLY A 158 -45.39 17.70 15.09
C GLY A 158 -46.14 16.42 15.44
N ASP A 159 -47.38 16.35 14.96
CA ASP A 159 -48.25 15.21 15.18
C ASP A 159 -47.98 14.18 14.07
N TRP A 160 -47.20 13.14 14.40
CA TRP A 160 -46.79 12.09 13.45
C TRP A 160 -47.89 11.04 13.21
N GLY A 161 -49.12 11.29 13.70
CA GLY A 161 -50.24 10.34 13.71
C GLY A 161 -51.43 10.67 12.80
N ALA A 162 -51.28 11.39 11.69
CA ALA A 162 -52.43 11.86 10.91
C ALA A 162 -52.57 11.34 9.45
N ASP A 163 -51.74 10.40 8.98
CA ASP A 163 -51.88 9.81 7.63
C ASP A 163 -51.91 8.26 7.63
N GLY A 164 -52.65 7.69 8.58
CA GLY A 164 -53.12 6.31 8.54
C GLY A 164 -54.52 6.25 9.17
N GLU A 165 -55.51 5.74 8.43
CA GLU A 165 -56.81 5.38 9.00
C GLU A 165 -56.59 4.29 10.06
N ASP A 166 -56.38 4.70 11.31
CA ASP A 166 -56.65 3.96 12.55
C ASP A 166 -56.57 4.99 13.68
N GLY A 167 -57.72 5.36 14.23
CA GLY A 167 -57.81 6.34 15.31
C GLY A 167 -57.40 5.73 16.65
N GLU A 168 -56.12 5.84 17.01
CA GLU A 168 -55.64 5.68 18.38
C GLU A 168 -54.87 6.94 18.80
N LYS A 169 -55.38 7.64 19.82
CA LYS A 169 -54.62 8.71 20.49
C LYS A 169 -53.40 8.07 21.15
N GLU A 170 -52.22 8.33 20.63
CA GLU A 170 -50.98 8.10 21.38
C GLU A 170 -51.03 8.95 22.66
N VAL A 171 -51.24 8.29 23.80
CA VAL A 171 -51.04 8.89 25.11
C VAL A 171 -49.53 9.08 25.27
N PHE A 172 -49.12 10.35 25.25
CA PHE A 172 -47.75 10.78 25.50
C PHE A 172 -47.27 10.21 26.85
N ASP A 173 -46.36 9.23 26.81
CA ASP A 173 -45.78 8.62 28.00
C ASP A 173 -44.96 9.67 28.77
N LYS A 174 -45.33 9.85 30.05
CA LYS A 174 -44.72 10.78 31.00
C LYS A 174 -43.24 10.42 31.22
N PHE A 175 -42.36 11.39 30.96
CA PHE A 175 -40.92 11.29 31.24
C PHE A 175 -40.68 11.24 32.75
N GLU A 176 -40.07 10.16 33.24
CA GLU A 176 -39.69 9.97 34.65
C GLU A 176 -38.18 10.22 34.79
N ASP A 177 -37.82 11.33 35.43
CA ASP A 177 -36.42 11.65 35.72
C ASP A 177 -35.93 10.82 36.91
N LEU A 178 -34.98 9.93 36.64
CA LEU A 178 -34.52 8.86 37.54
C LEU A 178 -33.61 9.36 38.68
N GLU A 179 -33.40 10.67 38.83
CA GLU A 179 -32.57 11.25 39.89
C GLU A 179 -33.36 12.05 40.95
N ALA A 180 -34.65 12.37 40.72
CA ALA A 180 -35.47 13.15 41.66
C ALA A 180 -36.80 12.49 42.11
N GLY A 181 -37.31 11.48 41.39
CA GLY A 181 -38.46 10.68 41.86
C GLY A 181 -39.81 11.40 41.96
N GLU A 182 -39.98 12.58 41.38
CA GLU A 182 -41.27 13.33 41.36
C GLU A 182 -41.84 13.40 39.92
N ARG A 183 -43.15 13.12 39.75
CA ARG A 183 -43.85 13.22 38.46
C ARG A 183 -44.55 14.57 38.31
N TYR A 184 -44.31 15.26 37.19
CA TYR A 184 -44.95 16.53 36.85
C TYR A 184 -46.07 16.35 35.82
N GLY A 185 -47.19 17.04 36.04
CA GLY A 185 -48.29 17.17 35.06
C GLY A 185 -48.03 18.27 34.01
N PRO A 186 -48.87 18.38 32.95
CA PRO A 186 -48.68 19.31 31.83
C PRO A 186 -48.60 20.80 32.21
N ASN A 187 -49.00 21.15 33.43
CA ASN A 187 -48.97 22.51 33.97
C ASN A 187 -48.02 22.70 35.18
N GLY A 188 -47.15 21.72 35.47
CA GLY A 188 -46.08 21.89 36.46
C GLY A 188 -46.45 21.72 37.93
N GLU A 189 -47.58 21.12 38.27
CA GLU A 189 -47.92 20.73 39.66
C GLU A 189 -47.44 19.31 39.98
N VAL A 190 -46.94 19.12 41.21
CA VAL A 190 -46.40 17.87 41.76
C VAL A 190 -47.56 16.99 42.23
N ILE A 191 -47.64 15.75 41.75
CA ILE A 191 -48.66 14.78 42.14
C ILE A 191 -48.03 13.84 43.17
N GLU A 192 -48.58 13.81 44.39
CA GLU A 192 -48.19 12.84 45.43
C GLU A 192 -48.96 11.52 45.26
N ASP A 193 -48.23 10.41 45.43
CA ASP A 193 -48.66 9.03 45.20
C ASP A 193 -49.82 8.60 46.11
N SER A 194 -50.85 8.02 45.48
CA SER A 194 -51.67 6.99 46.09
C SER A 194 -51.51 5.71 45.29
N ASP A 195 -50.84 4.72 45.89
CA ASP A 195 -50.85 3.32 45.47
C ASP A 195 -52.31 2.84 45.39
N ASP A 196 -52.80 2.61 44.17
CA ASP A 196 -53.71 1.54 43.75
C ASP A 196 -54.30 1.91 42.37
N GLU A 197 -53.96 1.13 41.34
CA GLU A 197 -54.91 0.52 40.38
C GLU A 197 -54.22 0.10 39.07
N ASP A 198 -54.10 -1.22 38.90
CA ASP A 198 -54.13 -1.85 37.60
C ASP A 198 -55.47 -1.53 36.92
N GLY A 199 -55.47 -0.61 35.96
CA GLY A 199 -56.62 -0.43 35.08
C GLY A 199 -56.75 0.96 34.51
N GLU A 200 -56.47 1.10 33.22
CA GLU A 200 -57.38 1.80 32.31
C GLU A 200 -56.89 1.55 30.86
N GLY A 201 -57.75 0.92 30.06
CA GLY A 201 -57.48 0.66 28.63
C GLY A 201 -57.75 -0.76 28.12
N THR A 202 -58.44 -1.62 28.86
CA THR A 202 -58.78 -2.98 28.37
C THR A 202 -60.24 -3.37 28.61
N GLU A 203 -61.17 -2.41 28.60
CA GLU A 203 -62.60 -2.73 28.55
C GLU A 203 -63.09 -2.69 27.10
N GLY A 204 -63.20 -3.87 26.49
CA GLY A 204 -63.88 -4.06 25.19
C GLY A 204 -63.10 -4.84 24.14
N MET A 205 -61.79 -5.06 24.30
CA MET A 205 -60.99 -5.86 23.36
C MET A 205 -61.10 -7.36 23.65
N THR A 206 -61.11 -8.18 22.60
CA THR A 206 -61.12 -9.63 22.73
C THR A 206 -59.76 -10.14 23.25
N ASP A 207 -59.75 -11.27 23.98
CA ASP A 207 -58.53 -11.87 24.56
C ASP A 207 -57.44 -12.20 23.51
N ALA A 208 -57.81 -12.27 22.23
CA ALA A 208 -56.89 -12.40 21.10
C ALA A 208 -56.17 -11.09 20.76
N GLU A 209 -56.90 -9.97 20.71
CA GLU A 209 -56.35 -8.64 20.43
C GLU A 209 -55.40 -8.17 21.55
N LEU A 210 -55.74 -8.50 22.80
CA LEU A 210 -54.89 -8.20 23.96
C LEU A 210 -53.55 -8.95 23.92
N ARG A 211 -53.54 -10.18 23.39
CA ARG A 211 -52.32 -10.96 23.19
C ARG A 211 -51.47 -10.42 22.05
N ASP A 212 -52.09 -9.99 20.96
CA ASP A 212 -51.38 -9.43 19.81
C ASP A 212 -50.76 -8.07 20.15
N LEU A 213 -51.43 -7.22 20.91
CA LEU A 213 -50.90 -5.93 21.36
C LEU A 213 -49.73 -6.14 22.34
N ASN A 214 -49.88 -7.06 23.29
CA ASN A 214 -48.77 -7.44 24.18
C ASN A 214 -47.61 -8.14 23.45
N ALA A 215 -47.89 -8.91 22.39
CA ALA A 215 -46.87 -9.53 21.55
C ALA A 215 -46.10 -8.48 20.74
N LYS A 216 -46.79 -7.49 20.16
CA LYS A 216 -46.17 -6.35 19.46
C LYS A 216 -45.33 -5.49 20.41
N ARG A 217 -45.85 -5.16 21.60
CA ARG A 217 -45.10 -4.39 22.63
C ARG A 217 -43.87 -5.15 23.14
N LYS A 218 -43.94 -6.47 23.26
CA LYS A 218 -42.78 -7.31 23.60
C LYS A 218 -41.80 -7.43 22.44
N ALA A 219 -42.28 -7.43 21.19
CA ALA A 219 -41.43 -7.48 20.01
C ALA A 219 -40.64 -6.17 19.81
N SER A 220 -41.28 -5.00 20.00
CA SER A 220 -40.60 -3.70 19.90
C SER A 220 -39.58 -3.48 21.01
N LYS A 221 -39.93 -3.77 22.27
CA LYS A 221 -38.97 -3.71 23.39
C LYS A 221 -37.82 -4.70 23.23
N LYS A 222 -38.06 -5.84 22.58
CA LYS A 222 -37.00 -6.81 22.26
C LYS A 222 -36.08 -6.30 21.14
N SER A 223 -36.61 -5.67 20.08
CA SER A 223 -35.77 -5.09 19.04
C SER A 223 -34.92 -3.94 19.56
N GLU A 224 -35.50 -3.06 20.39
CA GLU A 224 -34.76 -1.96 21.04
C GLU A 224 -33.65 -2.48 21.96
N PHE A 225 -33.92 -3.55 22.73
CA PHE A 225 -32.92 -4.18 23.58
C PHE A 225 -31.79 -4.86 22.77
N ASP A 226 -32.14 -5.56 21.69
CA ASP A 226 -31.15 -6.20 20.81
C ASP A 226 -30.26 -5.14 20.11
N ASP A 227 -30.83 -4.00 19.71
CA ASP A 227 -30.10 -2.88 19.11
C ASP A 227 -29.15 -2.19 20.11
N GLU A 228 -29.59 -1.94 21.35
CA GLU A 228 -28.76 -1.35 22.41
C GLU A 228 -27.66 -2.32 22.89
N TYR A 229 -27.97 -3.62 22.95
CA TYR A 229 -27.00 -4.66 23.28
C TYR A 229 -25.90 -4.80 22.22
N ASP A 230 -26.25 -4.78 20.93
CA ASP A 230 -25.29 -4.82 19.82
C ASP A 230 -24.40 -3.57 19.78
N ASP A 231 -24.93 -2.38 20.11
CA ASP A 231 -24.14 -1.14 20.14
C ASP A 231 -23.19 -1.08 21.35
N SER A 232 -23.62 -1.60 22.51
CA SER A 232 -22.76 -1.74 23.69
C SER A 232 -21.57 -2.70 23.47
N LYS A 233 -21.75 -3.73 22.63
CA LYS A 233 -20.69 -4.68 22.26
C LYS A 233 -19.70 -4.13 21.23
N LYS A 234 -20.13 -3.21 20.34
CA LYS A 234 -19.21 -2.49 19.43
C LYS A 234 -18.19 -1.63 20.19
N GLY A 235 -18.56 -1.12 21.37
CA GLY A 235 -17.70 -0.27 22.21
C GLY A 235 -16.65 -1.01 23.04
N ASN A 236 -16.80 -2.31 23.28
CA ASN A 236 -15.92 -3.09 24.16
C ASN A 236 -15.12 -4.14 23.39
N VAL A 237 -14.22 -3.67 22.52
CA VAL A 237 -13.18 -4.51 21.93
C VAL A 237 -12.22 -4.94 23.03
N GLY A 238 -12.46 -6.13 23.57
CA GLY A 238 -11.56 -6.82 24.48
C GLY A 238 -10.14 -6.89 23.91
N LYS A 239 -9.15 -6.98 24.81
CA LYS A 239 -7.73 -7.06 24.47
C LYS A 239 -7.47 -8.11 23.38
N ALA A 240 -6.63 -7.73 22.41
CA ALA A 240 -6.09 -8.62 21.39
C ALA A 240 -5.60 -9.95 21.99
N GLY A 241 -6.28 -11.05 21.65
CA GLY A 241 -5.93 -12.41 22.09
C GLY A 241 -7.08 -13.41 22.22
N ASP A 242 -8.34 -12.98 22.25
CA ASP A 242 -9.49 -13.88 22.36
C ASP A 242 -10.05 -14.20 20.95
N GLU A 243 -9.79 -15.42 20.45
CA GLU A 243 -10.27 -15.93 19.14
C GLU A 243 -11.80 -15.80 18.97
N GLN A 244 -12.54 -15.78 20.08
CA GLN A 244 -13.99 -15.59 20.09
C GLN A 244 -14.40 -14.16 19.70
N ALA A 245 -13.66 -13.14 20.13
CA ALA A 245 -13.95 -11.74 19.80
C ALA A 245 -13.63 -11.43 18.33
N GLU A 246 -12.60 -12.06 17.76
CA GLU A 246 -12.30 -11.97 16.32
C GLU A 246 -13.37 -12.67 15.48
N GLY A 247 -13.88 -13.83 15.94
CA GLY A 247 -14.99 -14.54 15.30
C GLY A 247 -16.28 -13.71 15.28
N GLU A 248 -16.66 -13.12 16.43
CA GLU A 248 -17.83 -12.24 16.55
C GLU A 248 -17.70 -11.01 15.63
N TYR A 249 -16.51 -10.41 15.50
CA TYR A 249 -16.26 -9.28 14.61
C TYR A 249 -16.41 -9.65 13.12
N VAL A 250 -15.87 -10.80 12.71
CA VAL A 250 -16.01 -11.29 11.32
C VAL A 250 -17.47 -11.61 11.00
N GLU A 251 -18.20 -12.18 11.96
CA GLU A 251 -19.62 -12.47 11.81
C GLU A 251 -20.46 -11.19 11.69
N ALA A 252 -20.15 -10.17 12.49
CA ALA A 252 -20.78 -8.85 12.38
C ALA A 252 -20.56 -8.21 11.00
N LEU A 253 -19.33 -8.26 10.46
CA LEU A 253 -19.04 -7.76 9.10
C LEU A 253 -19.79 -8.53 8.01
N LYS A 254 -19.93 -9.86 8.16
CA LYS A 254 -20.75 -10.68 7.24
C LYS A 254 -22.21 -10.26 7.29
N ARG A 255 -22.77 -10.09 8.49
CA ARG A 255 -24.16 -9.64 8.69
C ARG A 255 -24.40 -8.26 8.07
N GLU A 256 -23.46 -7.34 8.22
CA GLU A 256 -23.54 -6.02 7.58
C GLU A 256 -23.51 -6.13 6.05
N LYS A 257 -22.60 -6.95 5.50
CA LYS A 257 -22.50 -7.21 4.06
C LYS A 257 -23.80 -7.81 3.52
N GLU A 258 -24.35 -8.81 4.20
CA GLU A 258 -25.63 -9.45 3.85
C GLU A 258 -26.80 -8.47 3.95
N ALA A 259 -26.86 -7.65 5.00
CA ALA A 259 -27.89 -6.63 5.16
C ALA A 259 -27.83 -5.57 4.05
N ARG A 260 -26.62 -5.18 3.62
CA ARG A 260 -26.42 -4.29 2.46
C ARG A 260 -26.86 -4.98 1.16
N MET A 261 -26.45 -6.22 0.93
CA MET A 261 -26.87 -6.99 -0.26
C MET A 261 -28.38 -7.19 -0.32
N ARG A 262 -29.03 -7.42 0.83
CA ARG A 262 -30.48 -7.51 0.95
C ARG A 262 -31.14 -6.18 0.61
N ARG A 263 -30.67 -5.06 1.17
CA ARG A 263 -31.17 -3.73 0.84
C ARG A 263 -31.07 -3.42 -0.66
N ASN A 264 -29.91 -3.68 -1.28
CA ASN A 264 -29.74 -3.49 -2.72
C ASN A 264 -30.75 -4.33 -3.51
N ARG A 265 -30.92 -5.61 -3.16
CA ARG A 265 -31.86 -6.51 -3.85
C ARG A 265 -33.31 -6.04 -3.72
N ASP A 266 -33.70 -5.51 -2.56
CA ASP A 266 -35.06 -5.06 -2.30
C ASP A 266 -35.33 -3.71 -2.99
N GLU A 267 -34.35 -2.79 -2.99
CA GLU A 267 -34.43 -1.46 -3.64
C GLU A 267 -34.50 -1.56 -5.16
N PHE A 268 -33.57 -2.29 -5.80
CA PHE A 268 -33.64 -2.57 -7.24
C PHE A 268 -34.74 -3.59 -7.56
N GLY A 269 -35.37 -4.16 -6.52
CA GLY A 269 -36.47 -5.10 -6.58
C GLY A 269 -37.69 -4.60 -7.36
N VAL A 270 -38.01 -3.32 -7.13
CA VAL A 270 -39.32 -2.72 -7.41
C VAL A 270 -39.53 -2.40 -8.90
N ASP A 271 -38.48 -2.01 -9.62
CA ASP A 271 -38.54 -1.51 -11.00
C ASP A 271 -38.57 -2.62 -12.08
N GLY A 272 -38.69 -3.89 -11.68
CA GLY A 272 -38.66 -5.05 -12.58
C GLY A 272 -37.29 -5.31 -13.23
N GLU A 273 -37.20 -6.36 -14.05
CA GLU A 273 -35.92 -6.86 -14.59
C GLU A 273 -35.22 -5.85 -15.54
N SER A 274 -35.99 -5.08 -16.32
CA SER A 274 -35.46 -4.05 -17.22
C SER A 274 -34.85 -2.86 -16.49
N GLY A 275 -35.42 -2.46 -15.34
CA GLY A 275 -34.85 -1.44 -14.47
C GLY A 275 -33.55 -1.92 -13.84
N ARG A 276 -33.56 -3.15 -13.30
CA ARG A 276 -32.39 -3.80 -12.69
C ARG A 276 -31.19 -3.88 -13.64
N ILE A 277 -31.41 -4.33 -14.88
CA ILE A 277 -30.32 -4.43 -15.88
C ILE A 277 -29.69 -3.08 -16.17
N ARG A 278 -30.45 -1.98 -16.11
CA ARG A 278 -29.93 -0.64 -16.38
C ARG A 278 -29.05 -0.11 -15.25
N TYR A 279 -29.43 -0.38 -14.00
CA TYR A 279 -28.73 0.14 -12.82
C TYR A 279 -27.61 -0.77 -12.35
N GLU A 280 -27.87 -2.06 -12.19
CA GLU A 280 -26.89 -3.05 -11.72
C GLU A 280 -26.04 -3.61 -12.87
N GLY A 281 -26.52 -3.52 -14.11
CA GLY A 281 -25.91 -4.18 -15.25
C GLY A 281 -26.31 -5.65 -15.37
N PHE A 282 -25.49 -6.43 -16.09
CA PHE A 282 -25.70 -7.87 -16.25
C PHE A 282 -25.14 -8.63 -15.03
N ARG A 283 -26.01 -9.29 -14.27
CA ARG A 283 -25.63 -10.04 -13.07
C ARG A 283 -24.94 -11.36 -13.39
N GLN A 284 -24.24 -11.90 -12.40
CA GLN A 284 -23.63 -13.23 -12.49
C GLN A 284 -24.67 -14.33 -12.76
N GLY A 285 -24.31 -15.32 -13.58
CA GLY A 285 -25.16 -16.48 -13.92
C GLY A 285 -26.10 -16.28 -15.12
N MET A 286 -26.21 -15.08 -15.68
CA MET A 286 -27.01 -14.82 -16.88
C MET A 286 -26.27 -15.26 -18.15
N TYR A 287 -26.98 -15.91 -19.09
CA TYR A 287 -26.43 -16.24 -20.40
C TYR A 287 -26.50 -15.02 -21.32
N CYS A 288 -25.35 -14.47 -21.69
CA CYS A 288 -25.24 -13.25 -22.47
C CYS A 288 -24.64 -13.52 -23.86
N ARG A 289 -25.18 -12.86 -24.90
CA ARG A 289 -24.57 -12.80 -26.23
C ARG A 289 -23.80 -11.49 -26.38
N VAL A 290 -22.48 -11.57 -26.40
CA VAL A 290 -21.61 -10.39 -26.54
C VAL A 290 -21.15 -10.25 -27.99
N ARG A 291 -21.39 -9.08 -28.59
CA ARG A 291 -20.84 -8.70 -29.89
C ARG A 291 -19.66 -7.76 -29.69
N ILE A 292 -18.50 -8.13 -30.23
CA ILE A 292 -17.28 -7.32 -30.19
C ILE A 292 -16.95 -6.90 -31.61
N ASP A 293 -16.93 -5.61 -31.87
CA ASP A 293 -16.53 -5.06 -33.17
C ASP A 293 -15.01 -4.80 -33.20
N GLY A 294 -14.38 -4.94 -34.37
CA GLY A 294 -12.93 -4.66 -34.55
C GLY A 294 -11.97 -5.79 -34.14
N VAL A 295 -12.43 -7.05 -34.09
CA VAL A 295 -11.58 -8.21 -33.81
C VAL A 295 -10.65 -8.50 -35.01
N PRO A 296 -9.33 -8.73 -34.80
CA PRO A 296 -8.41 -9.08 -35.88
C PRO A 296 -8.83 -10.38 -36.60
N ALA A 297 -8.70 -10.41 -37.92
CA ALA A 297 -9.09 -11.57 -38.74
C ALA A 297 -8.28 -12.82 -38.37
N GLU A 298 -7.02 -12.64 -37.95
CA GLU A 298 -6.13 -13.74 -37.54
C GLU A 298 -6.70 -14.53 -36.35
N PHE A 299 -7.48 -13.87 -35.48
CA PHE A 299 -8.14 -14.55 -34.36
C PHE A 299 -9.15 -15.59 -34.85
N ILE A 300 -9.94 -15.24 -35.87
CA ILE A 300 -10.96 -16.13 -36.45
C ILE A 300 -10.27 -17.27 -37.21
N GLU A 301 -9.22 -16.97 -37.97
CA GLU A 301 -8.47 -17.98 -38.71
C GLU A 301 -7.73 -18.99 -37.82
N SER A 302 -7.24 -18.54 -36.67
CA SER A 302 -6.45 -19.37 -35.74
C SER A 302 -7.23 -19.83 -34.50
N PHE A 303 -8.56 -19.70 -34.53
CA PHE A 303 -9.43 -20.11 -33.44
C PHE A 303 -9.37 -21.62 -33.21
N ASP A 304 -8.92 -22.04 -32.02
CA ASP A 304 -8.94 -23.43 -31.57
C ASP A 304 -9.95 -23.58 -30.42
N PRO A 305 -11.02 -24.39 -30.58
CA PRO A 305 -12.04 -24.59 -29.54
C PRO A 305 -11.49 -25.28 -28.28
N ARG A 306 -10.28 -25.87 -28.32
CA ARG A 306 -9.63 -26.47 -27.15
C ARG A 306 -9.06 -25.43 -26.19
N MET A 307 -8.81 -24.21 -26.65
CA MET A 307 -8.33 -23.12 -25.81
C MET A 307 -9.52 -22.27 -25.35
N PRO A 308 -9.76 -22.15 -24.02
CA PRO A 308 -10.88 -21.37 -23.54
C PRO A 308 -10.67 -19.87 -23.82
N LEU A 309 -11.76 -19.21 -24.21
CA LEU A 309 -11.82 -17.75 -24.30
C LEU A 309 -12.31 -17.20 -22.97
N VAL A 310 -11.52 -16.31 -22.38
CA VAL A 310 -11.87 -15.61 -21.14
C VAL A 310 -11.99 -14.13 -21.46
N ILE A 311 -13.12 -13.54 -21.10
CA ILE A 311 -13.40 -12.11 -21.25
C ILE A 311 -13.47 -11.54 -19.84
N GLY A 312 -12.70 -10.48 -19.57
CA GLY A 312 -12.68 -9.78 -18.29
C GLY A 312 -13.01 -8.30 -18.48
N GLY A 313 -13.83 -7.75 -17.59
CA GLY A 313 -14.07 -6.31 -17.51
C GLY A 313 -12.84 -5.61 -16.95
N LEU A 314 -12.41 -4.54 -17.62
CA LEU A 314 -11.27 -3.73 -17.19
C LEU A 314 -11.77 -2.50 -16.43
N THR A 315 -11.13 -2.17 -15.31
CA THR A 315 -11.43 -0.92 -14.62
C THR A 315 -10.84 0.29 -15.39
N PRO A 316 -11.33 1.51 -15.16
CA PRO A 316 -10.76 2.71 -15.77
C PRO A 316 -9.25 2.84 -15.49
N GLN A 317 -8.83 2.55 -14.25
CA GLN A 317 -7.42 2.54 -13.85
C GLN A 317 -6.61 1.51 -14.64
N GLU A 318 -7.16 0.33 -14.88
CA GLU A 318 -6.49 -0.73 -15.63
C GLU A 318 -6.32 -0.42 -17.13
N THR A 319 -6.98 0.59 -17.66
CA THR A 319 -6.88 0.98 -19.07
C THR A 319 -5.61 1.77 -19.35
N GLU A 320 -5.14 2.54 -18.37
CA GLU A 320 -3.93 3.35 -18.49
C GLU A 320 -2.64 2.54 -18.32
N ARG A 321 -1.53 3.07 -18.87
CA ARG A 321 -0.20 2.47 -18.76
C ARG A 321 0.72 3.39 -17.96
N GLY A 322 1.49 2.82 -17.05
CA GLY A 322 2.40 3.54 -16.18
C GLY A 322 3.57 2.69 -15.71
N LEU A 323 4.37 3.24 -14.80
CA LEU A 323 5.39 2.48 -14.10
C LEU A 323 4.74 1.79 -12.90
N ILE A 324 4.95 0.49 -12.80
CA ILE A 324 4.43 -0.32 -11.70
C ILE A 324 5.59 -0.66 -10.79
N ARG A 325 5.45 -0.36 -9.50
CA ARG A 325 6.40 -0.82 -8.48
C ARG A 325 5.84 -2.05 -7.80
N CYS A 326 6.60 -3.13 -7.81
CA CYS A 326 6.19 -4.39 -7.20
C CYS A 326 7.26 -4.95 -6.26
N ARG A 327 6.79 -5.63 -5.21
CA ARG A 327 7.62 -6.47 -4.36
C ARG A 327 7.80 -7.81 -5.05
N PHE A 328 9.00 -8.06 -5.54
CA PHE A 328 9.31 -9.15 -6.44
C PHE A 328 10.28 -10.15 -5.80
N LYS A 329 10.07 -11.45 -6.01
CA LYS A 329 10.96 -12.50 -5.51
C LYS A 329 11.12 -13.61 -6.54
N LYS A 330 12.36 -14.02 -6.75
CA LYS A 330 12.67 -15.22 -7.55
C LYS A 330 11.95 -16.43 -6.95
N HIS A 331 11.32 -17.23 -7.79
CA HIS A 331 10.65 -18.44 -7.34
C HIS A 331 11.67 -19.47 -6.83
N ARG A 332 11.34 -20.15 -5.73
CA ARG A 332 12.24 -21.11 -5.05
C ARG A 332 12.74 -22.22 -5.97
N TRP A 333 11.87 -22.76 -6.81
CA TRP A 333 12.18 -23.86 -7.72
C TRP A 333 12.77 -23.42 -9.07
N HIS A 334 12.84 -22.11 -9.32
CA HIS A 334 13.50 -21.63 -10.53
C HIS A 334 15.02 -21.66 -10.34
N LYS A 335 15.74 -22.36 -11.21
CA LYS A 335 17.19 -22.58 -11.03
C LYS A 335 17.99 -21.27 -11.18
N LYS A 336 17.72 -20.48 -12.23
CA LYS A 336 18.52 -19.29 -12.60
C LYS A 336 18.10 -18.04 -11.83
N ILE A 337 19.04 -17.15 -11.54
CA ILE A 337 18.73 -15.81 -11.03
C ILE A 337 18.32 -14.90 -12.18
N LEU A 338 17.45 -13.93 -11.89
CA LEU A 338 16.93 -13.02 -12.90
C LEU A 338 17.83 -11.80 -12.98
N LYS A 339 18.15 -11.39 -14.20
CA LYS A 339 19.01 -10.24 -14.46
C LYS A 339 18.15 -9.01 -14.73
N CYS A 340 18.58 -7.89 -14.21
CA CYS A 340 17.94 -6.61 -14.49
C CYS A 340 18.08 -6.25 -15.98
N ASN A 341 17.05 -5.62 -16.53
CA ASN A 341 16.94 -5.28 -17.95
C ASN A 341 16.86 -6.46 -18.92
N ASP A 342 16.67 -7.68 -18.42
CA ASP A 342 16.29 -8.83 -19.26
C ASP A 342 14.75 -8.90 -19.33
N PRO A 343 14.16 -9.17 -20.50
CA PRO A 343 12.72 -9.18 -20.67
C PRO A 343 12.08 -10.36 -19.93
N LEU A 344 10.96 -10.09 -19.26
CA LEU A 344 10.11 -11.08 -18.59
C LEU A 344 8.67 -10.92 -19.03
N VAL A 345 7.97 -12.03 -19.15
CA VAL A 345 6.52 -12.04 -19.35
C VAL A 345 5.85 -11.97 -17.99
N PHE A 346 5.13 -10.90 -17.74
CA PHE A 346 4.31 -10.70 -16.56
C PHE A 346 2.88 -11.13 -16.85
N SER A 347 2.29 -11.83 -15.88
CA SER A 347 0.87 -12.10 -15.77
C SER A 347 0.37 -11.31 -14.57
N ILE A 348 -0.42 -10.27 -14.82
CA ILE A 348 -0.98 -9.37 -13.80
C ILE A 348 -2.42 -9.08 -14.19
N GLY A 349 -3.36 -9.38 -13.30
CA GLY A 349 -4.79 -9.38 -13.60
C GLY A 349 -5.09 -10.22 -14.85
N TRP A 350 -5.87 -9.66 -15.77
CA TRP A 350 -6.23 -10.30 -17.04
C TRP A 350 -5.13 -10.31 -18.11
N ARG A 351 -4.07 -9.52 -17.92
CA ARG A 351 -3.10 -9.24 -18.99
C ARG A 351 -1.82 -10.05 -18.83
N ARG A 352 -1.41 -10.65 -19.95
CA ARG A 352 -0.09 -11.27 -20.13
C ARG A 352 0.70 -10.41 -21.09
N PHE A 353 1.85 -9.90 -20.67
CA PHE A 353 2.67 -9.02 -21.49
C PHE A 353 4.14 -9.14 -21.13
N GLN A 354 5.01 -8.89 -22.09
CA GLN A 354 6.44 -8.78 -21.88
C GLN A 354 6.81 -7.35 -21.51
N SER A 355 7.60 -7.20 -20.45
CA SER A 355 8.21 -5.94 -20.05
C SER A 355 9.65 -6.15 -19.59
N ILE A 356 10.39 -5.05 -19.40
CA ILE A 356 11.80 -5.05 -18.99
C ILE A 356 11.90 -4.51 -17.55
N PRO A 357 12.03 -5.37 -16.53
CA PRO A 357 12.13 -4.94 -15.16
C PRO A 357 13.50 -4.41 -14.76
N VAL A 358 13.44 -3.36 -13.94
CA VAL A 358 14.56 -2.82 -13.18
C VAL A 358 14.44 -3.26 -11.73
N PHE A 359 15.41 -4.04 -11.26
CA PHE A 359 15.44 -4.51 -9.87
C PHE A 359 16.16 -3.49 -8.96
N SER A 360 15.63 -3.27 -7.77
CA SER A 360 16.22 -2.40 -6.76
C SER A 360 16.01 -2.95 -5.34
N THR A 361 16.83 -2.48 -4.41
CA THR A 361 16.65 -2.69 -2.97
C THR A 361 16.54 -1.34 -2.30
N GLU A 362 15.72 -1.27 -1.26
CA GLU A 362 15.68 -0.12 -0.39
C GLU A 362 16.91 -0.15 0.54
N ASP A 363 17.68 0.94 0.56
CA ASP A 363 18.76 1.16 1.52
C ASP A 363 18.18 1.81 2.80
N GLU A 364 18.90 1.73 3.94
CA GLU A 364 18.52 2.33 5.23
C GLU A 364 18.16 3.84 5.16
N ASN A 365 18.66 4.54 4.14
CA ASN A 365 18.39 5.96 3.90
C ASN A 365 17.13 6.21 3.03
N GLY A 366 16.25 5.21 2.84
CA GLY A 366 15.04 5.31 2.01
C GLY A 366 15.30 5.42 0.51
N ARG A 367 16.47 4.96 0.04
CA ARG A 367 16.90 5.09 -1.35
C ARG A 367 16.78 3.77 -2.10
N TYR A 368 16.18 3.78 -3.29
CA TYR A 368 16.12 2.60 -4.16
C TYR A 368 17.41 2.40 -4.93
N ARG A 369 18.29 1.53 -4.42
CA ARG A 369 19.54 1.15 -5.05
C ARG A 369 19.33 0.04 -6.07
N TYR A 370 19.73 0.31 -7.30
CA TYR A 370 19.76 -0.64 -8.42
C TYR A 370 20.51 -1.93 -8.08
N LEU A 371 19.90 -3.06 -8.42
CA LEU A 371 20.47 -4.39 -8.37
C LEU A 371 20.70 -4.93 -9.78
N LYS A 372 21.87 -5.54 -10.03
CA LYS A 372 22.15 -6.19 -11.31
C LYS A 372 21.36 -7.49 -11.49
N TYR A 373 21.10 -8.19 -10.38
CA TYR A 373 20.38 -9.45 -10.34
C TYR A 373 19.41 -9.47 -9.17
N THR A 374 18.36 -10.28 -9.25
CA THR A 374 17.52 -10.58 -8.10
C THR A 374 18.32 -11.35 -7.04
N PRO A 375 18.13 -11.05 -5.75
CA PRO A 375 18.63 -11.91 -4.68
C PRO A 375 18.01 -13.32 -4.78
N GLU A 376 18.74 -14.35 -4.33
CA GLU A 376 18.28 -15.74 -4.48
C GLU A 376 17.07 -16.09 -3.62
N HIS A 377 17.01 -15.58 -2.38
CA HIS A 377 15.99 -15.96 -1.39
C HIS A 377 15.31 -14.76 -0.72
N MET A 378 15.54 -13.55 -1.21
CA MET A 378 15.02 -12.30 -0.65
C MET A 378 14.06 -11.62 -1.64
N HIS A 379 13.11 -10.85 -1.11
CA HIS A 379 12.31 -9.95 -1.93
C HIS A 379 13.14 -8.72 -2.31
N CYS A 380 13.04 -8.30 -3.57
CA CYS A 380 13.54 -7.03 -4.06
C CYS A 380 12.39 -6.21 -4.63
N GLN A 381 12.59 -4.91 -4.79
CA GLN A 381 11.66 -4.09 -5.56
C GLN A 381 11.94 -4.30 -7.05
N ALA A 382 10.89 -4.39 -7.86
CA ALA A 382 11.02 -4.36 -9.31
C ALA A 382 10.10 -3.29 -9.88
N VAL A 383 10.65 -2.49 -10.78
CA VAL A 383 9.92 -1.46 -11.51
C VAL A 383 9.95 -1.76 -12.99
N PHE A 384 8.79 -1.75 -13.63
CA PHE A 384 8.66 -1.95 -15.07
C PHE A 384 7.48 -1.15 -15.62
N TYR A 385 7.47 -0.95 -16.92
CA TYR A 385 6.39 -0.26 -17.62
C TYR A 385 5.30 -1.25 -18.05
N GLY A 386 4.04 -0.94 -17.75
CA GLY A 386 2.90 -1.82 -18.04
C GLY A 386 1.54 -1.16 -17.76
N PRO A 387 0.42 -1.89 -17.96
CA PRO A 387 -0.92 -1.45 -17.58
C PRO A 387 -0.98 -1.26 -16.06
N GLN A 388 -1.54 -0.14 -15.59
CA GLN A 388 -1.73 0.07 -14.16
C GLN A 388 -2.70 -0.98 -13.60
N VAL A 389 -2.48 -1.42 -12.37
CA VAL A 389 -3.29 -2.46 -11.70
C VAL A 389 -3.39 -2.08 -10.23
N PRO A 390 -4.54 -2.30 -9.56
CA PRO A 390 -4.69 -1.99 -8.15
C PRO A 390 -3.55 -2.54 -7.29
N PRO A 391 -3.12 -1.81 -6.24
CA PRO A 391 -2.12 -2.29 -5.31
C PRO A 391 -2.58 -3.58 -4.63
N ASN A 392 -1.64 -4.36 -4.10
CA ASN A 392 -1.85 -5.70 -3.55
C ASN A 392 -2.28 -6.78 -4.56
N THR A 393 -2.31 -6.49 -5.86
CA THR A 393 -2.55 -7.51 -6.88
C THR A 393 -1.33 -8.43 -7.06
N GLY A 394 -1.59 -9.74 -7.17
CA GLY A 394 -0.57 -10.76 -7.42
C GLY A 394 0.11 -10.62 -8.79
N VAL A 395 1.43 -10.80 -8.82
CA VAL A 395 2.26 -10.76 -10.03
C VAL A 395 2.96 -12.09 -10.21
N LEU A 396 2.84 -12.66 -11.41
CA LEU A 396 3.60 -13.85 -11.81
C LEU A 396 4.49 -13.51 -13.01
N ALA A 397 5.76 -13.93 -12.96
CA ALA A 397 6.71 -13.67 -14.03
C ALA A 397 7.31 -14.96 -14.60
N ILE A 398 7.36 -15.01 -15.93
CA ILE A 398 7.82 -16.14 -16.72
C ILE A 398 8.88 -15.65 -17.72
N GLN A 399 10.01 -16.35 -17.81
CA GLN A 399 11.04 -15.99 -18.79
C GLN A 399 10.73 -16.49 -20.21
N ARG A 400 10.14 -17.68 -20.34
CA ARG A 400 9.78 -18.29 -21.62
C ARG A 400 8.44 -19.01 -21.50
N LEU A 401 7.54 -18.76 -22.44
CA LEU A 401 6.21 -19.38 -22.47
C LEU A 401 6.19 -20.75 -23.14
N SER A 402 7.23 -21.12 -23.90
CA SER A 402 7.25 -22.36 -24.68
C SER A 402 7.26 -23.63 -23.81
N GLY A 403 6.67 -24.70 -24.36
CA GLY A 403 6.51 -26.00 -23.71
C GLY A 403 7.82 -26.78 -23.51
N ASN A 404 8.77 -26.58 -24.41
CA ASN A 404 9.98 -27.39 -24.54
C ASN A 404 11.13 -26.92 -23.63
N ILE A 405 10.92 -26.93 -22.32
CA ILE A 405 11.94 -26.53 -21.33
C ILE A 405 12.07 -27.60 -20.25
N PRO A 406 13.28 -28.19 -20.06
CA PRO A 406 13.53 -29.08 -18.94
C PRO A 406 13.71 -28.27 -17.64
N GLY A 407 12.62 -27.88 -17.00
CA GLY A 407 12.64 -27.22 -15.69
C GLY A 407 11.40 -26.40 -15.35
N PHE A 408 11.39 -25.86 -14.13
CA PHE A 408 10.29 -25.05 -13.62
C PHE A 408 10.19 -23.69 -14.35
N ARG A 409 9.03 -23.44 -14.97
CA ARG A 409 8.80 -22.32 -15.90
C ARG A 409 8.57 -20.98 -15.21
N ILE A 410 7.85 -20.98 -14.09
CA ILE A 410 7.58 -19.75 -13.34
C ILE A 410 8.90 -19.28 -12.73
N SER A 411 9.31 -18.07 -13.12
CA SER A 411 10.62 -17.52 -12.76
C SER A 411 10.57 -16.77 -11.44
N ALA A 412 9.48 -16.06 -11.19
CA ALA A 412 9.31 -15.23 -10.01
C ALA A 412 7.84 -14.95 -9.70
N THR A 413 7.60 -14.60 -8.45
CA THR A 413 6.31 -14.17 -7.93
C THR A 413 6.47 -12.82 -7.24
N GLY A 414 5.39 -12.06 -7.16
CA GLY A 414 5.42 -10.76 -6.51
C GLY A 414 4.02 -10.22 -6.25
N VAL A 415 3.98 -9.03 -5.69
CA VAL A 415 2.75 -8.29 -5.41
C VAL A 415 2.98 -6.83 -5.81
N VAL A 416 2.01 -6.20 -6.44
CA VAL A 416 2.04 -4.77 -6.77
C VAL A 416 1.97 -3.96 -5.48
N LEU A 417 2.85 -2.98 -5.30
CA LEU A 417 2.86 -2.12 -4.11
C LEU A 417 2.16 -0.79 -4.38
N GLU A 418 2.57 -0.10 -5.43
CA GLU A 418 2.06 1.22 -5.77
C GLU A 418 2.10 1.45 -7.28
N LEU A 419 1.27 2.40 -7.70
CA LEU A 419 1.22 2.97 -9.02
C LEU A 419 1.90 4.33 -8.98
N ASP A 420 2.97 4.50 -9.75
CA ASP A 420 3.71 5.75 -9.80
C ASP A 420 3.96 6.15 -11.25
N ALA A 421 3.88 7.45 -11.53
CA ALA A 421 4.30 8.00 -12.80
C ALA A 421 5.85 8.02 -12.93
N SER A 422 6.59 8.06 -11.81
CA SER A 422 8.06 8.20 -11.85
C SER A 422 8.82 7.50 -10.70
N ALA A 423 9.42 6.34 -10.98
CA ALA A 423 10.25 5.65 -10.00
C ALA A 423 11.73 6.11 -10.01
N LYS A 424 12.20 6.69 -8.89
CA LYS A 424 13.59 7.15 -8.72
C LYS A 424 14.52 6.00 -8.30
N VAL A 425 14.95 5.18 -9.26
CA VAL A 425 15.99 4.17 -9.03
C VAL A 425 17.37 4.77 -9.28
N VAL A 426 18.33 4.53 -8.38
CA VAL A 426 19.71 5.00 -8.53
C VAL A 426 20.71 3.87 -8.53
N LYS A 427 21.78 4.00 -9.31
CA LYS A 427 22.91 3.09 -9.33
C LYS A 427 24.11 3.73 -8.68
N LYS A 428 24.77 2.96 -7.82
CA LYS A 428 26.01 3.38 -7.19
C LYS A 428 27.13 3.41 -8.23
N LEU A 429 27.78 4.56 -8.35
CA LEU A 429 28.97 4.74 -9.15
C LEU A 429 30.13 5.11 -8.21
N LYS A 430 31.30 4.50 -8.42
CA LYS A 430 32.50 4.82 -7.64
C LYS A 430 33.48 5.49 -8.58
N LEU A 431 33.81 6.74 -8.30
CA LEU A 431 34.94 7.40 -8.94
C LEU A 431 36.19 6.95 -8.19
N VAL A 432 37.19 6.44 -8.91
CA VAL A 432 38.39 5.83 -8.32
C VAL A 432 39.60 6.68 -8.67
N GLY A 433 40.45 6.97 -7.69
CA GLY A 433 41.72 7.66 -7.87
C GLY A 433 42.84 7.02 -7.06
N GLN A 434 44.06 7.40 -7.38
CA GLN A 434 45.28 6.91 -6.75
C GLN A 434 46.06 8.06 -6.13
N PRO A 435 46.71 7.86 -4.97
CA PRO A 435 47.56 8.88 -4.37
C PRO A 435 48.88 9.01 -5.15
N THR A 436 49.29 10.25 -5.44
CA THR A 436 50.58 10.55 -6.07
C THR A 436 51.61 11.08 -5.08
N LYS A 437 51.18 11.88 -4.11
CA LYS A 437 52.06 12.43 -3.07
C LYS A 437 51.33 12.43 -1.75
N ILE A 438 51.94 11.85 -0.72
CA ILE A 438 51.31 11.67 0.60
C ILE A 438 52.13 12.43 1.65
N PHE A 439 51.45 13.26 2.43
CA PHE A 439 51.99 13.93 3.61
C PHE A 439 51.49 13.22 4.87
N LYS A 440 51.29 13.94 5.98
CA LYS A 440 50.76 13.32 7.21
C LYS A 440 49.28 13.00 7.05
N ASN A 441 48.44 14.03 6.92
CA ASN A 441 46.99 13.89 6.77
C ASN A 441 46.48 14.41 5.42
N THR A 442 47.38 14.89 4.56
CA THR A 442 47.02 15.39 3.23
C THR A 442 47.65 14.52 2.17
N ALA A 443 46.96 14.38 1.04
CA ALA A 443 47.50 13.70 -0.12
C ALA A 443 47.04 14.39 -1.40
N PHE A 444 47.85 14.27 -2.45
CA PHE A 444 47.49 14.61 -3.81
C PHE A 444 47.00 13.34 -4.50
N VAL A 445 45.87 13.44 -5.19
CA VAL A 445 45.16 12.32 -5.79
C VAL A 445 44.98 12.60 -7.27
N THR A 446 45.23 11.59 -8.10
CA THR A 446 45.09 11.66 -9.57
C THR A 446 44.27 10.50 -10.10
N GLY A 447 43.81 10.62 -11.35
CA GLY A 447 43.06 9.58 -12.04
C GLY A 447 41.58 9.44 -11.64
N MET A 448 41.08 10.27 -10.72
CA MET A 448 39.66 10.29 -10.33
C MET A 448 38.79 11.20 -11.21
N PHE A 449 39.36 12.32 -11.64
CA PHE A 449 38.73 13.34 -12.47
C PHE A 449 39.65 13.67 -13.63
N ASN A 450 39.09 14.19 -14.73
CA ASN A 450 39.84 14.55 -15.92
C ASN A 450 40.14 16.06 -16.00
N SER A 451 39.36 16.91 -15.33
CA SER A 451 39.48 18.37 -15.41
C SER A 451 39.38 19.07 -14.06
N GLU A 452 39.91 20.29 -13.98
CA GLU A 452 39.76 21.16 -12.79
C GLU A 452 38.29 21.51 -12.51
N LEU A 453 37.47 21.67 -13.55
CA LEU A 453 36.04 21.97 -13.42
C LEU A 453 35.28 20.83 -12.73
N GLU A 454 35.61 19.57 -13.05
CA GLU A 454 35.05 18.41 -12.35
C GLU A 454 35.46 18.41 -10.87
N VAL A 455 36.73 18.68 -10.57
CA VAL A 455 37.21 18.75 -9.18
C VAL A 455 36.47 19.84 -8.40
N SER A 456 36.30 21.04 -8.97
CA SER A 456 35.58 22.14 -8.34
C SER A 456 34.12 21.78 -8.05
N ARG A 457 33.47 21.02 -8.94
CA ARG A 457 32.10 20.51 -8.70
C ARG A 457 32.03 19.50 -7.55
N PHE A 458 33.11 18.75 -7.33
CA PHE A 458 33.25 17.77 -6.25
C PHE A 458 34.06 18.31 -5.05
N GLU A 459 34.27 19.62 -4.96
CA GLU A 459 34.93 20.24 -3.80
C GLU A 459 34.08 19.99 -2.54
N GLY A 460 34.74 19.60 -1.46
CA GLY A 460 34.08 19.23 -0.21
C GLY A 460 33.45 17.83 -0.22
N ALA A 461 33.49 17.08 -1.32
CA ALA A 461 32.94 15.73 -1.39
C ALA A 461 33.66 14.76 -0.44
N SER A 462 32.88 13.88 0.18
CA SER A 462 33.41 12.82 1.05
C SER A 462 34.02 11.69 0.24
N ILE A 463 35.27 11.35 0.54
CA ILE A 463 36.02 10.25 -0.08
C ILE A 463 36.45 9.24 0.99
N ARG A 464 36.70 8.00 0.58
CA ARG A 464 37.22 6.96 1.47
C ARG A 464 38.27 6.12 0.75
N THR A 465 39.25 5.62 1.49
CA THR A 465 40.17 4.60 0.98
C THR A 465 39.58 3.20 1.14
N VAL A 466 40.13 2.22 0.41
CA VAL A 466 39.83 0.79 0.63
C VAL A 466 40.18 0.34 2.05
N SER A 467 41.22 0.95 2.65
CA SER A 467 41.62 0.76 4.05
C SER A 467 40.64 1.35 5.08
N GLY A 468 39.61 2.08 4.64
CA GLY A 468 38.53 2.60 5.49
C GLY A 468 38.76 4.01 6.04
N ILE A 469 39.88 4.66 5.72
CA ILE A 469 40.21 6.02 6.17
C ILE A 469 39.30 7.01 5.44
N ARG A 470 38.60 7.87 6.19
CA ARG A 470 37.72 8.89 5.61
C ARG A 470 38.54 10.12 5.23
N GLY A 471 38.08 10.83 4.22
CA GLY A 471 38.68 12.07 3.77
C GLY A 471 37.72 12.97 3.02
N GLN A 472 38.23 14.12 2.61
CA GLN A 472 37.49 15.15 1.90
C GLN A 472 38.33 15.71 0.75
N VAL A 473 37.70 15.93 -0.40
CA VAL A 473 38.27 16.70 -1.51
C VAL A 473 38.37 18.16 -1.08
N LYS A 474 39.56 18.76 -1.20
CA LYS A 474 39.80 20.16 -0.80
C LYS A 474 39.89 21.12 -1.97
N LYS A 475 40.85 20.97 -2.88
CA LYS A 475 40.99 21.92 -3.99
C LYS A 475 41.70 21.26 -5.17
N SER A 476 41.38 21.70 -6.38
CA SER A 476 42.15 21.40 -7.58
C SER A 476 43.60 21.86 -7.45
N ILE A 477 44.48 21.19 -8.17
CA ILE A 477 45.90 21.54 -8.26
C ILE A 477 46.24 21.69 -9.74
N ARG A 478 46.95 22.77 -10.07
CA ARG A 478 47.47 23.02 -11.43
C ARG A 478 48.74 22.22 -11.71
N GLU A 479 49.57 22.03 -10.69
CA GLU A 479 50.75 21.17 -10.71
C GLU A 479 50.36 19.69 -10.62
N GLY A 480 50.17 19.05 -11.77
CA GLY A 480 49.84 17.63 -11.86
C GLY A 480 49.18 17.27 -13.19
N GLN A 481 48.65 16.05 -13.29
CA GLN A 481 47.75 15.71 -14.38
C GLN A 481 46.46 16.54 -14.28
N PRO A 482 45.81 16.90 -15.40
CA PRO A 482 44.54 17.62 -15.32
C PRO A 482 43.52 16.79 -14.52
N GLY A 483 42.80 17.44 -13.60
CA GLY A 483 41.91 16.76 -12.64
C GLY A 483 42.58 16.26 -11.35
N SER A 484 43.87 16.56 -11.14
CA SER A 484 44.55 16.34 -9.85
C SER A 484 44.00 17.25 -8.77
N PHE A 485 43.88 16.73 -7.55
CA PHE A 485 43.37 17.49 -6.42
C PHE A 485 44.06 17.17 -5.10
N ARG A 486 43.99 18.12 -4.18
CA ARG A 486 44.39 17.95 -2.79
C ARG A 486 43.23 17.39 -1.99
N ALA A 487 43.51 16.34 -1.23
CA ALA A 487 42.60 15.74 -0.27
C ALA A 487 43.17 15.77 1.14
N THR A 488 42.28 15.85 2.13
CA THR A 488 42.60 15.66 3.55
C THR A 488 41.97 14.37 4.05
N PHE A 489 42.70 13.59 4.83
CA PHE A 489 42.30 12.31 5.41
C PHE A 489 42.45 12.32 6.93
N GLU A 490 41.74 11.42 7.61
CA GLU A 490 41.83 11.26 9.08
C GLU A 490 43.22 10.79 9.53
N ASP A 491 43.84 9.88 8.79
CA ASP A 491 45.18 9.34 9.05
C ASP A 491 45.97 9.23 7.74
N LYS A 492 47.27 8.96 7.87
CA LYS A 492 48.20 8.80 6.76
C LYS A 492 47.87 7.57 5.92
N ILE A 493 47.44 7.81 4.69
CA ILE A 493 47.20 6.77 3.69
C ILE A 493 48.51 6.17 3.16
N LEU A 494 48.44 5.02 2.50
CA LEU A 494 49.57 4.39 1.82
C LEU A 494 49.55 4.64 0.31
N MET A 495 50.71 4.58 -0.34
CA MET A 495 50.80 4.74 -1.80
C MET A 495 50.06 3.63 -2.57
N SER A 496 49.90 2.46 -1.95
CA SER A 496 49.15 1.33 -2.49
C SER A 496 47.64 1.44 -2.29
N ASP A 497 47.15 2.46 -1.56
CA ASP A 497 45.72 2.61 -1.32
C ASP A 497 45.00 3.10 -2.58
N ILE A 498 43.79 2.59 -2.77
CA ILE A 498 42.85 3.09 -3.77
C ILE A 498 41.84 3.99 -3.05
N ILE A 499 41.68 5.21 -3.56
CA ILE A 499 40.77 6.22 -3.02
C ILE A 499 39.52 6.22 -3.90
N PHE A 500 38.33 6.24 -3.31
CA PHE A 500 37.10 6.34 -4.08
C PHE A 500 36.12 7.36 -3.50
N CYS A 501 35.40 8.02 -4.40
CA CYS A 501 34.22 8.82 -4.10
C CYS A 501 32.96 7.99 -4.42
N ARG A 502 32.01 7.91 -3.48
CA ARG A 502 30.74 7.18 -3.69
C ARG A 502 29.69 8.13 -4.23
N THR A 503 29.35 7.98 -5.49
CA THR A 503 28.29 8.76 -6.16
C THR A 503 27.11 7.86 -6.53
N TRP A 504 26.00 8.49 -6.88
CA TRP A 504 24.75 7.82 -7.20
C TRP A 504 24.15 8.47 -8.44
N VAL A 505 23.91 7.65 -9.46
CA VAL A 505 23.43 8.10 -10.76
C VAL A 505 22.01 7.56 -10.95
N PRO A 506 21.02 8.40 -11.31
CA PRO A 506 19.68 7.91 -11.61
C PRO A 506 19.72 6.95 -12.81
N VAL A 507 18.91 5.90 -12.75
CA VAL A 507 18.77 4.92 -13.83
C VAL A 507 17.41 5.11 -14.47
N GLU A 508 17.41 5.34 -15.77
CA GLU A 508 16.19 5.42 -16.56
C GLU A 508 15.57 4.03 -16.75
N ILE A 509 14.26 3.95 -16.56
CA ILE A 509 13.48 2.73 -16.77
C ILE A 509 12.97 2.74 -18.21
N LYS A 510 13.07 1.59 -18.88
CA LYS A 510 12.68 1.48 -20.29
C LYS A 510 11.17 1.29 -20.41
N ASN A 511 10.53 2.15 -21.21
CA ASN A 511 9.11 2.05 -21.53
C ASN A 511 8.88 0.99 -22.62
N TYR A 512 8.97 -0.28 -22.24
CA TYR A 512 8.74 -1.41 -23.14
C TYR A 512 7.50 -2.20 -22.69
N TYR A 513 6.55 -2.38 -23.60
CA TYR A 513 5.33 -3.16 -23.39
C TYR A 513 5.02 -3.95 -24.66
N ASN A 514 4.91 -5.27 -24.53
CA ASN A 514 4.55 -6.16 -25.64
C ASN A 514 3.52 -7.20 -25.18
N PRO A 515 2.23 -7.05 -25.52
CA PRO A 515 1.19 -7.99 -25.09
C PRO A 515 1.40 -9.38 -25.71
N VAL A 516 1.06 -10.42 -24.95
CA VAL A 516 1.12 -11.81 -25.43
C VAL A 516 -0.13 -12.11 -26.25
N THR A 517 0.02 -12.16 -27.57
CA THR A 517 -1.06 -12.42 -28.53
C THR A 517 -1.10 -13.88 -28.97
N SER A 518 -1.10 -14.82 -28.01
CA SER A 518 -1.04 -16.27 -28.31
C SER A 518 -2.20 -16.79 -29.14
N LEU A 519 -3.39 -16.18 -29.02
CA LEU A 519 -4.60 -16.58 -29.74
C LEU A 519 -4.70 -15.98 -31.16
N LEU A 520 -3.78 -15.10 -31.54
CA LEU A 520 -3.73 -14.53 -32.90
C LEU A 520 -2.76 -15.29 -33.81
N SER A 521 -2.05 -16.28 -33.29
CA SER A 521 -1.02 -16.99 -34.04
C SER A 521 -1.43 -18.44 -34.31
N LYS A 522 -1.27 -18.89 -35.55
CA LYS A 522 -1.57 -20.28 -35.98
C LYS A 522 -0.75 -21.33 -35.21
N SER A 523 0.45 -20.98 -34.77
CA SER A 523 1.30 -21.83 -33.91
C SER A 523 1.19 -21.49 -32.42
N GLY A 524 0.13 -20.77 -32.02
CA GLY A 524 -0.18 -20.43 -30.64
C GLY A 524 0.93 -19.61 -29.97
N VAL A 525 1.44 -20.14 -28.87
CA VAL A 525 2.49 -19.49 -28.05
C VAL A 525 3.83 -19.40 -28.79
N ASP A 526 4.16 -20.37 -29.62
CA ASP A 526 5.47 -20.42 -30.29
C ASP A 526 5.56 -19.47 -31.49
N GLY A 527 4.43 -19.04 -32.04
CA GLY A 527 4.38 -18.04 -33.09
C GLY A 527 4.42 -16.59 -32.60
N TRP A 528 4.27 -16.35 -31.28
CA TRP A 528 4.41 -15.02 -30.71
C TRP A 528 5.87 -14.60 -30.61
N ARG A 529 6.23 -13.49 -31.27
CA ARG A 529 7.61 -12.98 -31.29
C ARG A 529 7.93 -12.24 -29.99
N ALA A 530 8.54 -12.95 -29.06
CA ALA A 530 9.05 -12.39 -27.82
C ALA A 530 10.46 -11.77 -27.98
N MET A 531 10.75 -10.73 -27.18
CA MET A 531 12.13 -10.26 -26.98
C MET A 531 12.94 -11.36 -26.29
N LYS A 532 14.12 -11.69 -26.84
CA LYS A 532 14.98 -12.74 -26.31
C LYS A 532 15.83 -12.22 -25.13
N PRO A 533 16.09 -13.05 -24.10
CA PRO A 533 16.99 -12.67 -23.01
C PRO A 533 18.43 -12.55 -23.50
N LYS A 534 19.24 -11.70 -22.85
CA LYS A 534 20.62 -11.42 -23.26
C LYS A 534 21.48 -12.68 -23.38
N ALA A 535 21.27 -13.67 -22.50
CA ALA A 535 21.98 -14.95 -22.57
C ALA A 535 21.71 -15.72 -23.87
N GLN A 536 20.47 -15.72 -24.36
CA GLN A 536 20.12 -16.37 -25.63
C GLN A 536 20.70 -15.62 -26.81
N LEU A 537 20.69 -14.28 -26.77
CA LEU A 537 21.33 -13.46 -27.80
C LEU A 537 22.83 -13.74 -27.90
N HIS A 538 23.54 -13.90 -26.78
CA HIS A 538 24.97 -14.27 -26.80
C HIS A 538 25.22 -15.64 -27.47
N VAL A 539 24.35 -16.63 -27.22
CA VAL A 539 24.47 -17.95 -27.85
C VAL A 539 24.18 -17.88 -29.35
N GLU A 540 23.12 -17.17 -29.76
CA GLU A 540 22.72 -17.06 -31.17
C GLU A 540 23.72 -16.22 -31.99
N THR A 541 24.27 -15.15 -31.39
CA THR A 541 25.27 -14.29 -32.05
C THR A 541 26.70 -14.78 -31.87
N GLN A 542 26.91 -15.85 -31.10
CA GLN A 542 28.23 -16.37 -30.71
C GLN A 542 29.16 -15.31 -30.08
N THR A 543 28.60 -14.28 -29.44
CA THR A 543 29.38 -13.22 -28.79
C THR A 543 29.77 -13.63 -27.37
N PRO A 544 31.07 -13.69 -27.02
CA PRO A 544 31.51 -14.00 -25.66
C PRO A 544 31.01 -12.99 -24.63
N ILE A 545 30.80 -13.45 -23.40
CA ILE A 545 30.47 -12.56 -22.28
C ILE A 545 31.77 -11.90 -21.81
N GLU A 546 31.87 -10.59 -21.96
CA GLU A 546 33.01 -9.81 -21.46
C GLU A 546 33.08 -9.86 -19.93
N VAL A 547 34.23 -10.33 -19.42
CA VAL A 547 34.54 -10.38 -17.98
C VAL A 547 35.85 -9.64 -17.75
N ASN A 548 35.82 -8.61 -16.89
CA ASN A 548 37.04 -7.89 -16.51
C ASN A 548 37.91 -8.78 -15.59
N PRO A 549 39.16 -9.09 -15.95
CA PRO A 549 40.04 -9.94 -15.15
C PRO A 549 40.34 -9.38 -13.75
N ASP A 550 40.32 -8.06 -13.56
CA ASP A 550 40.56 -7.41 -12.26
C ASP A 550 39.36 -7.51 -11.31
N SER A 551 38.17 -7.83 -11.84
CA SER A 551 36.96 -8.02 -11.04
C SER A 551 36.81 -9.45 -10.51
N ILE A 552 37.66 -10.37 -10.94
CA ILE A 552 37.63 -11.77 -10.51
C ILE A 552 38.30 -11.88 -9.14
N TYR A 553 37.59 -12.43 -8.16
CA TYR A 553 38.14 -12.67 -6.82
C TYR A 553 39.27 -13.70 -6.87
N LYS A 554 40.40 -13.38 -6.25
CA LYS A 554 41.58 -14.24 -6.13
C LYS A 554 41.88 -14.48 -4.65
N PRO A 555 42.37 -15.66 -4.25
CA PRO A 555 42.84 -15.88 -2.88
C PRO A 555 44.03 -14.94 -2.57
N ILE A 556 44.00 -14.26 -1.42
CA ILE A 556 45.02 -13.27 -1.04
C ILE A 556 45.84 -13.82 0.14
N GLU A 557 47.12 -14.08 -0.09
CA GLU A 557 48.07 -14.45 0.97
C GLU A 557 48.69 -13.19 1.60
N ARG A 558 48.40 -12.93 2.87
CA ARG A 558 48.91 -11.76 3.60
C ARG A 558 50.19 -12.11 4.35
N LYS A 559 51.30 -11.43 4.02
CA LYS A 559 52.55 -11.52 4.78
C LYS A 559 52.40 -10.85 6.15
N GLU A 560 53.04 -11.41 7.17
CA GLU A 560 53.07 -10.82 8.50
C GLU A 560 53.75 -9.43 8.45
N ARG A 561 53.04 -8.40 8.94
CA ARG A 561 53.53 -7.02 8.90
C ARG A 561 54.32 -6.70 10.17
N THR A 562 55.64 -6.66 10.06
CA THR A 562 56.51 -6.17 11.14
C THR A 562 56.71 -4.66 11.02
N PHE A 563 56.42 -3.91 12.09
CA PHE A 563 56.65 -2.46 12.12
C PHE A 563 58.09 -2.12 12.50
N ASN A 564 58.56 -0.96 12.05
CA ASN A 564 59.85 -0.43 12.48
C ASN A 564 59.85 -0.14 13.98
N LYS A 565 61.03 -0.25 14.61
CA LYS A 565 61.20 0.10 16.03
C LYS A 565 60.95 1.60 16.23
N LEU A 566 60.45 1.96 17.42
CA LEU A 566 60.21 3.35 17.79
C LEU A 566 61.52 4.16 17.69
N TYR A 567 61.50 5.22 16.89
CA TYR A 567 62.60 6.17 16.77
C TYR A 567 62.29 7.43 17.58
N VAL A 568 63.10 7.69 18.60
CA VAL A 568 62.98 8.90 19.43
C VAL A 568 63.96 9.95 18.89
N PRO A 569 63.52 11.19 18.59
CA PRO A 569 64.43 12.26 18.19
C PRO A 569 65.48 12.54 19.28
N LYS A 570 66.73 12.78 18.87
CA LYS A 570 67.86 13.02 19.79
C LYS A 570 67.65 14.22 20.71
N SER A 571 66.96 15.26 20.23
CA SER A 571 66.61 16.44 21.03
C SER A 571 65.70 16.09 22.21
N VAL A 572 64.69 15.24 21.96
CA VAL A 572 63.79 14.75 23.01
C VAL A 572 64.55 13.86 23.97
N GLU A 573 65.33 12.91 23.46
CA GLU A 573 66.12 11.99 24.28
C GLU A 573 67.09 12.70 25.24
N ALA A 574 67.72 13.80 24.79
CA ALA A 574 68.59 14.61 25.63
C ALA A 574 67.85 15.26 26.81
N ASN A 575 66.62 15.73 26.56
CA ASN A 575 65.75 16.43 27.52
C ASN A 575 64.95 15.50 28.43
N LEU A 576 64.92 14.19 28.16
CA LEU A 576 64.24 13.25 29.04
C LEU A 576 64.86 13.24 30.45
N PRO A 577 64.05 13.08 31.52
CA PRO A 577 64.57 12.84 32.86
C PRO A 577 65.50 11.63 32.88
N PHE A 578 66.52 11.64 33.75
CA PHE A 578 67.55 10.59 33.80
C PHE A 578 66.96 9.17 33.93
N ALA A 579 65.90 8.99 34.72
CA ALA A 579 65.22 7.70 34.88
C ALA A 579 64.60 7.17 33.57
N SER A 580 64.11 8.05 32.71
CA SER A 580 63.42 7.71 31.46
C SER A 580 64.35 7.66 30.25
N LYS A 581 65.64 8.04 30.40
CA LYS A 581 66.62 7.97 29.30
C LYS A 581 66.90 6.52 28.91
N ARG A 582 66.88 6.26 27.60
CA ARG A 582 67.15 4.93 27.06
C ARG A 582 68.64 4.63 27.20
N LYS A 583 68.97 3.53 27.88
CA LYS A 583 70.35 3.07 28.06
C LYS A 583 70.72 2.14 26.89
N GLU A 584 70.88 2.71 25.71
CA GLU A 584 71.34 1.96 24.53
C GLU A 584 72.86 2.04 24.38
N ASP A 585 73.52 0.90 24.53
CA ASP A 585 74.96 0.80 24.30
C ASP A 585 75.27 0.90 22.80
N LYS A 586 76.16 1.83 22.44
CA LYS A 586 76.67 1.92 21.07
C LYS A 586 77.46 0.64 20.74
N LYS A 587 77.15 0.02 19.60
CA LYS A 587 77.90 -1.13 19.10
C LYS A 587 79.39 -0.76 18.99
N ARG A 588 80.26 -1.52 19.68
CA ARG A 588 81.72 -1.28 19.66
C ARG A 588 82.26 -1.49 18.25
N LYS A 589 82.90 -0.47 17.68
CA LYS A 589 83.51 -0.54 16.34
C LYS A 589 84.81 -1.36 16.32
N LYS A 590 85.58 -1.31 17.41
CA LYS A 590 86.83 -2.07 17.57
C LYS A 590 86.57 -3.32 18.40
N LYS A 591 87.09 -4.46 17.93
CA LYS A 591 87.10 -5.72 18.69
C LYS A 591 87.91 -5.52 19.97
N SER A 592 87.35 -5.94 21.11
CA SER A 592 88.07 -5.89 22.39
C SER A 592 89.18 -6.94 22.41
N TYR A 593 90.16 -6.77 23.30
CA TYR A 593 91.20 -7.79 23.50
C TYR A 593 90.59 -9.15 23.84
N VAL A 594 89.55 -9.17 24.68
CA VAL A 594 88.79 -10.38 25.03
C VAL A 594 88.15 -11.03 23.80
N SER A 595 87.54 -10.24 22.90
CA SER A 595 86.92 -10.81 21.69
C SER A 595 87.95 -11.23 20.63
N LYS A 596 89.20 -10.73 20.69
CA LYS A 596 90.31 -11.20 19.85
C LYS A 596 90.95 -12.49 20.40
N ARG A 597 91.01 -12.64 21.72
CA ARG A 597 91.57 -13.81 22.42
C ARG A 597 90.58 -14.98 22.53
N ALA A 598 89.30 -14.74 22.25
CA ALA A 598 88.27 -15.78 22.33
C ALA A 598 88.66 -17.00 21.48
N VAL A 599 88.68 -18.18 22.13
CA VAL A 599 89.04 -19.46 21.51
C VAL A 599 87.98 -19.81 20.46
N VAL A 600 88.45 -20.19 19.26
CA VAL A 600 87.58 -20.62 18.17
C VAL A 600 87.06 -22.02 18.49
N MET A 601 85.74 -22.18 18.52
CA MET A 601 85.11 -23.49 18.77
C MET A 601 85.53 -24.52 17.72
N ASP A 602 85.77 -25.74 18.18
CA ASP A 602 86.07 -26.88 17.31
C ASP A 602 84.83 -27.26 16.46
N ALA A 603 85.03 -27.96 15.34
CA ALA A 603 83.96 -28.35 14.42
C ALA A 603 82.85 -29.16 15.11
N THR A 604 83.21 -30.01 16.08
CA THR A 604 82.26 -30.80 16.87
C THR A 604 81.44 -29.94 17.84
N GLU A 605 82.09 -29.01 18.53
CA GLU A 605 81.46 -28.06 19.45
C GLU A 605 80.52 -27.11 18.72
N LYS A 606 80.92 -26.63 17.54
CA LYS A 606 80.09 -25.79 16.68
C LYS A 606 78.81 -26.50 16.27
N LYS A 607 78.88 -27.79 15.93
CA LYS A 607 77.69 -28.62 15.63
C LYS A 607 76.75 -28.76 16.84
N LYS A 608 77.31 -28.99 18.03
CA LYS A 608 76.52 -29.04 19.29
C LYS A 608 75.86 -27.70 19.59
N TYR A 609 76.59 -26.59 19.41
CA TYR A 609 76.08 -25.24 19.62
C TYR A 609 74.94 -24.90 18.63
N THR A 610 75.12 -25.17 17.34
CA THR A 610 74.09 -24.93 16.32
C THR A 610 72.85 -25.78 16.57
N PHE A 611 73.03 -27.03 17.00
CA PHE A 611 71.92 -27.90 17.41
C PHE A 611 71.17 -27.32 18.61
N MET A 612 71.87 -26.92 19.67
CA MET A 612 71.25 -26.30 20.84
C MET A 612 70.54 -24.98 20.50
N GLN A 613 71.09 -24.18 19.58
CA GLN A 613 70.43 -22.98 19.08
C GLN A 613 69.12 -23.32 18.36
N ALA A 614 69.11 -24.32 17.48
CA ALA A 614 67.91 -24.77 16.77
C ALA A 614 66.84 -25.35 17.72
N VAL A 615 67.24 -26.12 18.73
CA VAL A 615 66.31 -26.63 19.75
C VAL A 615 65.66 -25.47 20.51
N ASN A 616 66.44 -24.46 20.89
CA ASN A 616 65.93 -23.30 21.61
C ASN A 616 65.00 -22.42 20.74
N THR A 617 65.29 -22.23 19.45
CA THR A 617 64.39 -21.49 18.55
C THR A 617 63.06 -22.20 18.38
N ILE A 618 63.07 -23.52 18.15
CA ILE A 618 61.86 -24.34 18.04
C ILE A 618 61.05 -24.30 19.35
N LYS A 619 61.71 -24.41 20.50
CA LYS A 619 61.06 -24.34 21.82
C LYS A 619 60.38 -22.98 22.02
N ASN A 620 61.05 -21.88 21.67
CA ASN A 620 60.52 -20.53 21.81
C ASN A 620 59.33 -20.29 20.87
N GLU A 621 59.42 -20.73 19.61
CA GLU A 621 58.34 -20.63 18.64
C GLU A 621 57.12 -21.45 19.08
N LYS A 622 57.32 -22.70 19.53
CA LYS A 622 56.24 -23.55 20.06
C LYS A 622 55.57 -22.92 21.29
N LYS A 623 56.36 -22.31 22.18
CA LYS A 623 55.83 -21.59 23.35
C LYS A 623 55.04 -20.35 22.94
N ALA A 624 55.51 -19.60 21.94
CA ALA A 624 54.82 -18.43 21.39
C ALA A 624 53.48 -18.83 20.77
N LYS A 625 53.46 -19.82 19.87
CA LYS A 625 52.23 -20.37 19.26
C LYS A 625 51.25 -20.88 20.31
N ARG A 626 51.73 -21.58 21.35
CA ARG A 626 50.87 -22.03 22.46
C ARG A 626 50.29 -20.86 23.26
N LYS A 627 51.09 -19.82 23.51
CA LYS A 627 50.64 -18.62 24.23
C LYS A 627 49.57 -17.86 23.42
N GLU A 628 49.78 -17.71 22.12
CA GLU A 628 48.84 -17.07 21.21
C GLU A 628 47.51 -17.83 21.15
N LYS A 629 47.54 -19.15 20.93
CA LYS A 629 46.34 -19.99 20.95
C LYS A 629 45.60 -19.97 22.29
N ASN A 630 46.34 -19.92 23.41
CA ASN A 630 45.75 -19.78 24.73
C ASN A 630 45.13 -18.39 24.94
N ALA A 631 45.73 -17.32 24.40
CA ALA A 631 45.19 -15.97 24.45
C ALA A 631 43.90 -15.86 23.61
N GLU A 632 43.86 -16.47 22.43
CA GLU A 632 42.66 -16.57 21.60
C GLU A 632 41.52 -17.31 22.33
N ARG A 633 41.82 -18.47 22.92
CA ARG A 633 40.86 -19.24 23.74
C ARG A 633 40.35 -18.43 24.94
N ARG A 634 41.25 -17.71 25.61
CA ARG A 634 40.88 -16.86 26.73
C ARG A 634 39.97 -15.71 26.28
N ALA A 635 40.30 -15.02 25.19
CA ALA A 635 39.48 -13.95 24.63
C ALA A 635 38.09 -14.44 24.21
N ALA A 636 37.99 -15.63 23.61
CA ALA A 636 36.71 -16.24 23.26
C ALA A 636 35.86 -16.53 24.52
N ARG A 637 36.48 -17.12 25.55
CA ARG A 637 35.82 -17.38 26.83
C ARG A 637 35.41 -16.09 27.54
N ASP A 638 36.27 -15.09 27.59
CA ASP A 638 35.99 -13.81 28.24
C ASP A 638 34.82 -13.09 27.52
N LYS A 639 34.72 -13.23 26.18
CA LYS A 639 33.57 -12.72 25.41
C LYS A 639 32.27 -13.48 25.72
N GLU A 640 32.34 -14.78 25.92
CA GLU A 640 31.17 -15.58 26.30
C GLU A 640 30.72 -15.26 27.72
N GLN A 641 31.68 -15.15 28.65
CA GLN A 641 31.44 -14.79 30.04
C GLN A 641 30.82 -13.39 30.14
N ALA A 642 31.33 -12.41 29.38
CA ALA A 642 30.72 -11.07 29.32
C ALA A 642 29.26 -11.10 28.84
N LYS A 643 28.90 -11.98 27.88
CA LYS A 643 27.50 -12.16 27.45
C LYS A 643 26.64 -12.81 28.53
N GLN A 644 27.20 -13.73 29.32
CA GLN A 644 26.49 -14.36 30.41
C GLN A 644 26.26 -13.37 31.56
N ASP A 645 27.29 -12.60 31.92
CA ASP A 645 27.21 -11.56 32.93
C ASP A 645 26.18 -10.48 32.53
N GLU A 646 26.13 -10.07 31.26
CA GLU A 646 25.11 -9.13 30.75
C GLU A 646 23.68 -9.69 30.92
N LYS A 647 23.47 -10.99 30.65
CA LYS A 647 22.16 -11.65 30.86
C LYS A 647 21.80 -11.73 32.34
N LEU A 648 22.76 -12.06 33.21
CA LEU A 648 22.55 -12.14 34.65
C LEU A 648 22.25 -10.76 35.23
N ASP A 649 22.94 -9.72 34.79
CA ASP A 649 22.68 -8.33 35.19
C ASP A 649 21.30 -7.85 34.72
N ALA A 650 20.88 -8.21 33.50
CA ALA A 650 19.54 -7.93 33.01
C ALA A 650 18.46 -8.63 33.86
N ALA A 651 18.66 -9.91 34.20
CA ALA A 651 17.76 -10.67 35.07
C ALA A 651 17.70 -10.08 36.49
N ARG A 652 18.85 -9.69 37.05
CA ARG A 652 18.93 -9.04 38.36
C ARG A 652 18.19 -7.70 38.37
N LYS A 653 18.35 -6.88 37.32
CA LYS A 653 17.61 -5.61 37.16
C LYS A 653 16.10 -5.86 37.04
N ALA A 654 15.67 -6.87 36.29
CA ALA A 654 14.25 -7.22 36.16
C ALA A 654 13.65 -7.69 37.50
N ARG A 655 14.34 -8.58 38.21
CA ARG A 655 13.92 -9.05 39.54
C ARG A 655 13.83 -7.90 40.54
N LYS A 656 14.82 -6.99 40.55
CA LYS A 656 14.80 -5.80 41.42
C LYS A 656 13.62 -4.88 41.10
N ARG A 657 13.30 -4.67 39.81
CA ARG A 657 12.12 -3.90 39.38
C ARG A 657 10.81 -4.56 39.81
N GLN A 658 10.69 -5.88 39.70
CA GLN A 658 9.52 -6.62 40.16
C GLN A 658 9.35 -6.49 41.67
N HIS A 659 10.43 -6.66 42.43
CA HIS A 659 10.42 -6.51 43.89
C HIS A 659 9.95 -5.13 44.33
N HIS A 660 10.52 -4.05 43.78
CA HIS A 660 10.07 -2.69 44.10
C HIS A 660 8.63 -2.42 43.64
N ARG A 661 8.18 -3.04 42.53
CA ARG A 661 6.78 -2.93 42.09
C ARG A 661 5.82 -3.64 43.07
N THR A 662 6.20 -4.81 43.60
CA THR A 662 5.38 -5.51 44.60
C THR A 662 5.37 -4.77 45.93
N GLU A 663 6.53 -4.26 46.38
CA GLU A 663 6.62 -3.44 47.59
C GLU A 663 5.78 -2.16 47.45
N GLY A 664 5.90 -1.43 46.34
CA GLY A 664 5.10 -0.23 46.10
C GLY A 664 3.59 -0.51 46.05
N LYS A 665 3.17 -1.65 45.48
CA LYS A 665 1.75 -2.07 45.54
C LYS A 665 1.29 -2.39 46.96
N LEU A 666 2.14 -3.06 47.75
CA LEU A 666 1.86 -3.39 49.15
C LEU A 666 1.80 -2.13 50.03
N GLU A 667 2.71 -1.17 49.83
CA GLU A 667 2.72 0.12 50.51
C GLU A 667 1.49 0.95 50.13
N ALA A 668 1.16 1.06 48.84
CA ALA A 668 -0.05 1.74 48.39
C ALA A 668 -1.33 1.07 48.94
N ALA A 669 -1.37 -0.26 49.04
CA ALA A 669 -2.49 -0.97 49.66
C ALA A 669 -2.58 -0.69 51.17
N LYS A 670 -1.45 -0.63 51.88
CA LYS A 670 -1.39 -0.22 53.30
C LYS A 670 -1.83 1.22 53.50
N GLU A 671 -1.41 2.13 52.63
CA GLU A 671 -1.79 3.54 52.67
C GLU A 671 -3.28 3.74 52.38
N ARG A 672 -3.83 3.08 51.35
CA ARG A 672 -5.29 3.03 51.11
C ARG A 672 -6.05 2.49 52.32
N LYS A 673 -5.51 1.49 53.03
CA LYS A 673 -6.12 0.95 54.25
C LYS A 673 -6.06 1.95 55.42
N ARG A 674 -4.97 2.74 55.55
CA ARG A 674 -4.84 3.82 56.55
C ARG A 674 -5.71 5.04 56.25
N LEU A 675 -6.08 5.29 54.99
CA LEU A 675 -6.98 6.38 54.60
C LEU A 675 -8.46 6.03 54.74
N ARG A 676 -8.79 4.73 54.86
CA ARG A 676 -10.17 4.22 54.89
C ARG A 676 -10.66 3.85 56.30
N GLY A 677 -9.77 3.84 57.29
CA GLY A 677 -10.11 3.73 58.71
C GLY A 677 -9.56 4.95 59.42
#